data_AF-A0A6F9DLV0-F1
#
_entry.id   AF-A0A6F9DLV0-F1
#
_cell.length_a   1.000
_cell.length_b   1.000
_cell.length_c   1.000
_cell.angle_alpha   90.00
_cell.angle_beta   90.00
_cell.angle_gamma   90.00
#
_symmetry.space_group_name_H-M   'P 1'
#
loop_
_entity.id
_entity.type
_entity.pdbx_description
1 polymer ?
#
loop_
_entity_poly.entity_id
_entity_poly.type
_entity_poly.pdbx_seq_one_letter_code
_entity_poly.pdbx_strand_id
1 'polypeptide(L)'
;MQSTEEDLAENGENISSKVTAINPQTVNATIHRVQELALQVSEQDGKMRESHLEDFYSIAQSLSDLEANRKDLRDQLEAETIESSKKRYAMQILPDKYRKEMEDAVLAARLANENDMKSMQKKLGIAQEETERLGKKHKELAQENARLHPECNLVRREHDEIIAQLNQRMSDKANKQIILNETRDALRDVKHQTKEIDIGHENLAEDMEVERREAAELLTDLKSQVSETEVAIVQQKEKNAEEKRVTDKVLEKIMEMGVKIDEKQKNLRRVENSHARLEMQSLQLSDKIQRERISNQEIFHEKETLQAAKDKRQAEYDSKVEELQKKMRAVMEQIEEAKTENLSIAEDKKKVAVLSDLARKRRSKASAQAKEAAIRVENLKKDTNRMIEAVAEFNQSNTTYREKLEILEENHQATVTTYNAQIDDYKSTLSEERQERIKVQELRDESEKVLETFRSDQLKFMNDMTKSIESARQKHSELSDQSLWFNRETAKNKRAAQTLEVRLEVAQSSFRTMKESLQMDIERLNSSIQLLTDDNVRKDRYLKEKAPQVADLSVEFDERSKEYNLLKNEVVAVRNREKSVNDQITRVKMQIDKLVKPMEKLKSTLEEKRQYGMCQLTDHANERKDLEKEIYTIAMTLENVVHEDEKFAEECSMIESDIDMLKLDTKSNTTRQYVLYDELAKLQKLFAGEWEVCIGMEKASADQDREVLAGIAHLQEQTRDRARVLNGIASNLKNELESLTGFVENVSSRRPKETRQGKRKSVAGVRSGDLRKQNKAISSAVIRPPEVYVTPVSASQPNAQKQNYPLSARDSIAGQGRNISTKGGIHSTTSRPVVTPVGTT
;
A
#
# COMPACT_ATOMS: atom_id res chain seq x y z
N MET A 1 21.20 74.82 85.32
CA MET A 1 20.33 74.42 86.44
C MET A 1 21.27 74.12 87.59
N GLN A 2 21.46 75.08 88.52
CA GLN A 2 20.77 75.15 89.83
C GLN A 2 21.41 74.14 90.82
N SER A 3 21.95 74.50 92.02
CA SER A 3 22.09 75.79 92.76
C SER A 3 23.23 75.65 93.80
N THR A 4 24.10 76.64 94.04
CA THR A 4 24.19 77.61 95.20
C THR A 4 24.58 77.09 96.60
N GLU A 5 25.54 77.80 97.23
CA GLU A 5 25.73 78.18 98.67
C GLU A 5 25.68 77.08 99.78
N GLU A 6 26.62 76.94 100.74
CA GLU A 6 27.38 77.87 101.62
C GLU A 6 26.58 78.35 102.86
N ASP A 7 26.92 77.87 104.09
CA ASP A 7 27.14 78.71 105.31
C ASP A 7 27.34 77.99 106.68
N LEU A 8 28.31 78.52 107.45
CA LEU A 8 28.37 78.88 108.90
C LEU A 8 28.40 77.92 110.13
N ALA A 9 29.22 78.39 111.11
CA ALA A 9 29.10 78.33 112.60
C ALA A 9 29.46 77.02 113.37
N GLU A 10 30.02 77.02 114.61
CA GLU A 10 30.68 78.04 115.47
C GLU A 10 31.43 77.40 116.68
N ASN A 11 32.40 78.13 117.27
CA ASN A 11 32.84 78.19 118.70
C ASN A 11 33.35 76.96 119.51
N GLY A 12 34.36 77.18 120.39
CA GLY A 12 34.67 76.27 121.52
C GLY A 12 36.09 76.26 122.13
N GLU A 13 36.44 77.30 122.90
CA GLU A 13 37.59 77.50 123.83
C GLU A 13 38.07 76.26 124.63
N ASN A 14 39.36 75.98 124.90
CA ASN A 14 40.47 76.74 125.55
C ASN A 14 40.49 76.74 127.10
N ILE A 15 41.16 75.76 127.73
CA ILE A 15 41.67 75.76 129.13
C ILE A 15 42.99 74.97 129.12
N SER A 16 44.18 75.56 129.26
CA SER A 16 44.84 76.22 130.41
C SER A 16 45.64 75.28 131.33
N SER A 17 46.80 75.76 131.76
CA SER A 17 47.94 75.04 132.34
C SER A 17 48.14 75.25 133.85
N LYS A 18 48.93 74.36 134.49
CA LYS A 18 49.79 74.48 135.71
C LYS A 18 49.81 73.11 136.44
N VAL A 19 50.90 72.35 136.58
CA VAL A 19 52.25 72.61 137.12
C VAL A 19 52.28 73.04 138.58
N THR A 20 52.78 72.15 139.45
CA THR A 20 53.73 72.48 140.52
C THR A 20 54.63 71.29 140.84
N ALA A 21 55.92 71.53 141.01
CA ALA A 21 56.93 70.52 141.30
C ALA A 21 57.37 70.57 142.77
N ILE A 22 57.74 69.42 143.34
CA ILE A 22 58.49 69.32 144.59
C ILE A 22 59.93 68.92 144.23
N ASN A 23 60.89 69.70 144.73
CA ASN A 23 62.29 69.69 144.31
C ASN A 23 63.06 68.49 144.92
N PRO A 24 63.71 67.61 144.12
CA PRO A 24 64.39 66.41 144.63
C PRO A 24 65.64 66.69 145.49
N GLN A 25 66.23 67.89 145.45
CA GLN A 25 67.44 68.20 146.22
C GLN A 25 67.21 68.22 147.74
N THR A 26 66.00 68.55 148.21
CA THR A 26 65.68 68.59 149.66
C THR A 26 65.57 67.21 150.31
N VAL A 27 65.17 66.17 149.58
CA VAL A 27 64.98 64.82 150.16
C VAL A 27 66.33 64.14 150.39
N ASN A 28 67.21 64.13 149.38
CA ASN A 28 68.55 63.54 149.51
C ASN A 28 69.42 64.23 150.57
N ALA A 29 69.29 65.56 150.74
CA ALA A 29 69.94 66.30 151.82
C ALA A 29 69.44 65.88 153.21
N THR A 30 68.18 65.47 153.33
CA THR A 30 67.59 65.00 154.60
C THR A 30 68.05 63.58 154.93
N ILE A 31 68.10 62.68 153.95
CA ILE A 31 68.62 61.31 154.13
C ILE A 31 70.07 61.32 154.61
N HIS A 32 70.94 62.12 153.96
CA HIS A 32 72.34 62.27 154.41
C HIS A 32 72.45 62.79 155.85
N ARG A 33 71.60 63.75 156.23
CA ARG A 33 71.66 64.37 157.57
C ARG A 33 71.16 63.46 158.69
N VAL A 34 70.24 62.52 158.38
CA VAL A 34 69.83 61.46 159.32
C VAL A 34 70.97 60.44 159.52
N GLN A 35 71.68 60.07 158.44
CA GLN A 35 72.85 59.18 158.52
C GLN A 35 74.03 59.83 159.26
N GLU A 36 74.26 61.14 159.07
CA GLU A 36 75.30 61.91 159.74
C GLU A 36 75.04 62.07 161.26
N LEU A 37 73.77 62.27 161.65
CA LEU A 37 73.36 62.28 163.06
C LEU A 37 73.55 60.91 163.74
N ALA A 38 73.32 59.80 163.03
CA ALA A 38 73.56 58.45 163.57
C ALA A 38 75.04 58.19 163.87
N LEU A 39 75.97 58.80 163.13
CA LEU A 39 77.42 58.71 163.36
C LEU A 39 77.89 59.58 164.53
N GLN A 40 77.36 60.80 164.71
CA GLN A 40 77.78 61.68 165.82
C GLN A 40 77.39 61.14 167.20
N VAL A 41 76.39 60.27 167.30
CA VAL A 41 75.92 59.68 168.57
C VAL A 41 76.84 58.53 169.06
N SER A 42 77.72 57.97 168.23
CA SER A 42 78.60 56.86 168.65
C SER A 42 79.92 57.27 169.33
N GLU A 43 80.31 58.55 169.30
CA GLU A 43 81.66 58.99 169.72
C GLU A 43 81.74 59.79 171.04
N GLN A 44 80.63 60.06 171.75
CA GLN A 44 80.68 60.68 173.08
C GLN A 44 79.82 59.96 174.14
N ASP A 45 80.52 59.56 175.20
CA ASP A 45 80.07 59.09 176.53
C ASP A 45 78.65 58.51 176.72
N GLY A 46 78.65 57.21 177.05
CA GLY A 46 77.97 56.76 178.26
C GLY A 46 76.44 56.67 178.26
N LYS A 47 75.92 55.53 177.76
CA LYS A 47 74.56 54.99 177.96
C LYS A 47 73.44 55.58 177.07
N MET A 48 73.46 55.24 175.78
CA MET A 48 72.24 55.05 174.99
C MET A 48 72.11 53.57 174.61
N ARG A 49 70.87 53.05 174.52
CA ARG A 49 70.60 51.64 174.18
C ARG A 49 70.55 51.46 172.66
N GLU A 50 71.02 50.32 172.16
CA GLU A 50 71.06 49.94 170.73
C GLU A 50 69.76 50.18 169.95
N SER A 51 68.60 50.11 170.60
CA SER A 51 67.27 50.32 170.02
C SER A 51 67.12 51.59 169.18
N HIS A 52 67.86 52.67 169.46
CA HIS A 52 67.69 53.94 168.75
C HIS A 52 68.50 54.04 167.44
N LEU A 53 69.46 53.14 167.19
CA LEU A 53 70.22 53.11 165.94
C LEU A 53 69.45 52.42 164.80
N GLU A 54 68.68 51.38 165.10
CA GLU A 54 67.84 50.70 164.11
C GLU A 54 66.70 51.59 163.60
N ASP A 55 66.08 52.40 164.47
CA ASP A 55 65.03 53.36 164.09
C ASP A 55 65.51 54.35 163.01
N PHE A 56 66.73 54.91 163.14
CA PHE A 56 67.27 55.85 162.16
C PHE A 56 67.58 55.20 160.81
N TYR A 57 68.09 53.96 160.79
CA TYR A 57 68.31 53.23 159.54
C TYR A 57 66.99 52.81 158.87
N SER A 58 65.99 52.39 159.66
CA SER A 58 64.64 52.06 159.16
C SER A 58 63.95 53.25 158.50
N ILE A 59 64.05 54.45 159.09
CA ILE A 59 63.51 55.69 158.52
C ILE A 59 64.23 56.06 157.22
N ALA A 60 65.57 55.94 157.17
CA ALA A 60 66.34 56.22 155.96
C ALA A 60 66.00 55.25 154.81
N GLN A 61 65.85 53.96 155.10
CA GLN A 61 65.44 52.95 154.12
C GLN A 61 64.03 53.23 153.58
N SER A 62 63.07 53.50 154.47
CA SER A 62 61.68 53.81 154.10
C SER A 62 61.55 55.04 153.19
N LEU A 63 62.39 56.06 153.40
CA LEU A 63 62.44 57.25 152.54
C LEU A 63 63.05 56.96 151.16
N SER A 64 64.05 56.07 151.08
CA SER A 64 64.64 55.62 149.82
C SER A 64 63.62 54.85 148.98
N ASP A 65 62.90 53.91 149.59
CA ASP A 65 61.90 53.09 148.89
C ASP A 65 60.70 53.91 148.41
N LEU A 66 60.32 54.97 149.13
CA LEU A 66 59.26 55.89 148.71
C LEU A 66 59.66 56.72 147.48
N GLU A 67 60.90 57.20 147.41
CA GLU A 67 61.41 57.97 146.28
C GLU A 67 61.62 57.09 145.03
N ALA A 68 62.02 55.82 145.20
CA ALA A 68 62.07 54.84 144.11
C ALA A 68 60.68 54.61 143.49
N ASN A 69 59.66 54.33 144.30
CA ASN A 69 58.28 54.15 143.82
C ASN A 69 57.70 55.42 143.16
N ARG A 70 58.08 56.62 143.62
CA ARG A 70 57.69 57.89 143.00
C ARG A 70 58.24 58.04 141.57
N LYS A 71 59.41 57.47 141.30
CA LYS A 71 60.05 57.51 139.98
C LYS A 71 59.36 56.58 138.99
N ASP A 72 59.17 55.30 139.35
CA ASP A 72 58.54 54.30 138.47
C ASP A 72 57.13 54.73 138.01
N LEU A 73 56.33 55.31 138.92
CA LEU A 73 54.98 55.78 138.58
C LEU A 73 54.99 56.92 137.53
N ARG A 74 56.03 57.76 137.53
CA ARG A 74 56.22 58.82 136.54
C ARG A 74 56.58 58.26 135.17
N ASP A 75 57.52 57.33 135.14
CA ASP A 75 58.00 56.72 133.89
C ASP A 75 56.86 55.95 133.19
N GLN A 76 55.96 55.31 133.94
CA GLN A 76 54.74 54.70 133.41
C GLN A 76 53.73 55.73 132.86
N LEU A 77 53.46 56.81 133.59
CA LEU A 77 52.54 57.87 133.14
C LEU A 77 53.04 58.59 131.87
N GLU A 78 54.36 58.76 131.73
CA GLU A 78 54.96 59.34 130.53
C GLU A 78 54.77 58.42 129.31
N ALA A 79 54.98 57.11 129.48
CA ALA A 79 54.76 56.11 128.43
C ALA A 79 53.30 56.08 127.93
N GLU A 80 52.29 56.04 128.83
CA GLU A 80 50.87 56.08 128.44
C GLU A 80 50.48 57.40 127.77
N THR A 81 51.06 58.52 128.22
CA THR A 81 50.83 59.84 127.62
C THR A 81 51.36 59.89 126.18
N ILE A 82 52.56 59.36 125.94
CA ILE A 82 53.15 59.26 124.60
C ILE A 82 52.30 58.36 123.69
N GLU A 83 51.88 57.18 124.15
CA GLU A 83 51.07 56.28 123.32
C GLU A 83 49.69 56.87 122.99
N SER A 84 49.06 57.53 123.98
CA SER A 84 47.81 58.28 123.80
C SER A 84 47.96 59.46 122.84
N SER A 85 49.13 60.10 122.76
CA SER A 85 49.40 61.15 121.77
C SER A 85 49.50 60.59 120.35
N LYS A 86 50.18 59.44 120.16
CA LYS A 86 50.29 58.74 118.86
C LYS A 86 48.92 58.31 118.33
N LYS A 87 48.06 57.75 119.19
CA LYS A 87 46.69 57.34 118.82
C LYS A 87 45.83 58.54 118.42
N ARG A 88 45.93 59.67 119.13
CA ARG A 88 45.25 60.93 118.75
C ARG A 88 45.74 61.49 117.41
N TYR A 89 47.04 61.55 117.18
CA TYR A 89 47.62 61.99 115.91
C TYR A 89 47.18 61.12 114.71
N ALA A 90 47.11 59.80 114.90
CA ALA A 90 46.60 58.88 113.89
C ALA A 90 45.11 59.14 113.56
N MET A 91 44.26 59.28 114.59
CA MET A 91 42.84 59.60 114.41
C MET A 91 42.59 60.96 113.75
N GLN A 92 43.48 61.94 113.94
CA GLN A 92 43.34 63.27 113.34
C GLN A 92 43.68 63.29 111.84
N ILE A 93 44.61 62.44 111.37
CA ILE A 93 45.16 62.51 109.99
C ILE A 93 44.56 61.44 109.05
N LEU A 94 44.11 60.30 109.57
CA LEU A 94 43.50 59.25 108.74
C LEU A 94 42.27 59.73 107.94
N PRO A 95 41.33 60.54 108.49
CA PRO A 95 40.16 61.01 107.74
C PRO A 95 40.52 61.82 106.49
N ASP A 96 41.48 62.76 106.59
CA ASP A 96 41.91 63.57 105.44
C ASP A 96 42.65 62.75 104.38
N LYS A 97 43.40 61.72 104.78
CA LYS A 97 44.05 60.80 103.83
C LYS A 97 43.02 59.99 103.03
N TYR A 98 42.05 59.37 103.71
CA TYR A 98 40.98 58.63 103.04
C TYR A 98 40.10 59.52 102.18
N ARG A 99 39.79 60.74 102.63
CA ARG A 99 39.03 61.72 101.84
C ARG A 99 39.78 62.06 100.55
N LYS A 100 41.07 62.34 100.61
CA LYS A 100 41.90 62.62 99.44
C LYS A 100 41.98 61.41 98.48
N GLU A 101 42.14 60.20 99.00
CA GLU A 101 42.17 58.98 98.20
C GLU A 101 40.82 58.70 97.50
N MET A 102 39.69 59.01 98.15
CA MET A 102 38.37 58.99 97.51
C MET A 102 38.20 60.09 96.45
N GLU A 103 38.68 61.31 96.71
CA GLU A 103 38.67 62.42 95.74
C GLU A 103 39.47 62.06 94.47
N ASP A 104 40.68 61.50 94.63
CA ASP A 104 41.54 61.03 93.53
C ASP A 104 40.88 59.87 92.75
N ALA A 105 40.26 58.90 93.44
CA ALA A 105 39.55 57.80 92.81
C ALA A 105 38.30 58.26 92.02
N VAL A 106 37.55 59.25 92.54
CA VAL A 106 36.41 59.85 91.85
C VAL A 106 36.86 60.66 90.62
N LEU A 107 37.98 61.37 90.70
CA LEU A 107 38.58 62.05 89.55
C LEU A 107 39.02 61.06 88.47
N ALA A 108 39.68 59.96 88.84
CA ALA A 108 40.06 58.91 87.90
C ALA A 108 38.84 58.28 87.20
N ALA A 109 37.76 57.99 87.94
CA ALA A 109 36.51 57.47 87.37
C ALA A 109 35.81 58.47 86.44
N ARG A 110 35.83 59.77 86.76
CA ARG A 110 35.31 60.84 85.87
C ARG A 110 36.10 60.93 84.57
N LEU A 111 37.43 60.91 84.65
CA LEU A 111 38.31 60.94 83.47
C LEU A 111 38.15 59.68 82.60
N ALA A 112 37.97 58.51 83.20
CA ALA A 112 37.67 57.27 82.47
C ALA A 112 36.34 57.39 81.70
N ASN A 113 35.26 57.80 82.38
CA ASN A 113 33.96 58.00 81.74
C ASN A 113 34.00 59.07 80.64
N GLU A 114 34.77 60.16 80.81
CA GLU A 114 34.93 61.18 79.77
C GLU A 114 35.64 60.64 78.51
N ASN A 115 36.67 59.81 78.71
CA ASN A 115 37.38 59.15 77.61
C ASN A 115 36.49 58.14 76.87
N ASP A 116 35.69 57.35 77.59
CA ASP A 116 34.73 56.42 76.99
C ASP A 116 33.61 57.14 76.23
N MET A 117 33.10 58.26 76.75
CA MET A 117 32.13 59.11 76.05
C MET A 117 32.72 59.69 74.76
N LYS A 118 33.97 60.18 74.77
CA LYS A 118 34.67 60.65 73.56
C LYS A 118 34.91 59.51 72.56
N SER A 119 35.25 58.32 73.04
CA SER A 119 35.41 57.11 72.23
C SER A 119 34.11 56.70 71.53
N MET A 120 32.99 56.71 72.26
CA MET A 120 31.66 56.43 71.70
C MET A 120 31.20 57.49 70.71
N GLN A 121 31.41 58.79 71.00
CA GLN A 121 31.12 59.87 70.05
C GLN A 121 31.93 59.72 68.75
N LYS A 122 33.21 59.35 68.82
CA LYS A 122 34.04 59.10 67.63
C LYS A 122 33.53 57.90 66.82
N LYS A 123 33.13 56.81 67.48
CA LYS A 123 32.51 55.64 66.81
C LYS A 123 31.18 56.00 66.14
N LEU A 124 30.35 56.82 66.79
CA LEU A 124 29.08 57.30 66.24
C LEU A 124 29.31 58.16 64.99
N GLY A 125 30.29 59.07 65.01
CA GLY A 125 30.65 59.88 63.84
C GLY A 125 31.10 59.04 62.64
N ILE A 126 31.98 58.05 62.86
CA ILE A 126 32.42 57.11 61.81
C ILE A 126 31.22 56.34 61.22
N ALA A 127 30.30 55.87 62.06
CA ALA A 127 29.10 55.17 61.60
C ALA A 127 28.15 56.08 60.82
N GLN A 128 28.04 57.36 61.17
CA GLN A 128 27.27 58.35 60.41
C GLN A 128 27.91 58.65 59.04
N GLU A 129 29.22 58.89 58.99
CA GLU A 129 29.97 59.07 57.74
C GLU A 129 29.82 57.86 56.80
N GLU A 130 29.90 56.64 57.33
CA GLU A 130 29.67 55.42 56.55
C GLU A 130 28.23 55.30 56.07
N THR A 131 27.24 55.65 56.91
CA THR A 131 25.82 55.65 56.52
C THR A 131 25.56 56.63 55.38
N GLU A 132 26.13 57.84 55.42
CA GLU A 132 26.05 58.80 54.32
C GLU A 132 26.75 58.31 53.04
N ARG A 133 27.92 57.70 53.17
CA ARG A 133 28.67 57.11 52.05
C ARG A 133 27.87 56.01 51.35
N LEU A 134 27.26 55.12 52.13
CA LEU A 134 26.38 54.06 51.62
C LEU A 134 25.10 54.65 51.00
N GLY A 135 24.52 55.69 51.60
CA GLY A 135 23.38 56.41 51.05
C GLY A 135 23.66 57.09 49.69
N LYS A 136 24.85 57.67 49.51
CA LYS A 136 25.32 58.21 48.21
C LYS A 136 25.48 57.09 47.18
N LYS A 137 26.20 56.02 47.53
CA LYS A 137 26.40 54.85 46.64
C LYS A 137 25.09 54.18 46.23
N HIS A 138 24.10 54.11 47.12
CA HIS A 138 22.78 53.56 46.81
C HIS A 138 22.03 54.43 45.77
N LYS A 139 22.13 55.76 45.87
CA LYS A 139 21.54 56.68 44.88
C LYS A 139 22.21 56.58 43.52
N GLU A 140 23.54 56.48 43.49
CA GLU A 140 24.32 56.26 42.26
C GLU A 140 23.89 54.96 41.56
N LEU A 141 23.84 53.85 42.28
CA LEU A 141 23.39 52.55 41.74
C LEU A 141 21.92 52.56 41.29
N ALA A 142 21.05 53.31 41.96
CA ALA A 142 19.65 53.47 41.55
C ALA A 142 19.52 54.27 40.24
N GLN A 143 20.32 55.33 40.07
CA GLN A 143 20.39 56.10 38.82
C GLN A 143 20.98 55.27 37.68
N GLU A 144 22.01 54.48 37.95
CA GLU A 144 22.63 53.60 36.96
C GLU A 144 21.65 52.50 36.51
N ASN A 145 20.96 51.82 37.43
CA ASN A 145 19.90 50.86 37.07
C ASN A 145 18.77 51.49 36.26
N ALA A 146 18.35 52.73 36.60
CA ALA A 146 17.33 53.44 35.83
C ALA A 146 17.80 53.76 34.39
N ARG A 147 19.10 53.99 34.17
CA ARG A 147 19.71 54.18 32.84
C ARG A 147 19.88 52.88 32.06
N LEU A 148 20.29 51.79 32.72
CA LEU A 148 20.51 50.49 32.09
C LEU A 148 19.20 49.77 31.71
N HIS A 149 18.09 50.03 32.40
CA HIS A 149 16.81 49.41 32.11
C HIS A 149 16.29 49.61 30.66
N PRO A 150 16.29 50.84 30.08
CA PRO A 150 15.92 51.04 28.68
C PRO A 150 16.94 50.44 27.69
N GLU A 151 18.24 50.45 28.00
CA GLU A 151 19.27 49.78 27.17
C GLU A 151 19.02 48.27 27.10
N CYS A 152 18.74 47.63 28.24
CA CYS A 152 18.40 46.20 28.32
C CYS A 152 17.09 45.86 27.58
N ASN A 153 16.09 46.75 27.63
CA ASN A 153 14.85 46.62 26.84
C ASN A 153 15.08 46.82 25.33
N LEU A 154 16.04 47.65 24.91
CA LEU A 154 16.40 47.81 23.50
C LEU A 154 17.07 46.53 22.97
N VAL A 155 18.10 46.05 23.65
CA VAL A 155 18.79 44.79 23.31
C VAL A 155 17.80 43.60 23.26
N ARG A 156 16.81 43.58 24.17
CA ARG A 156 15.75 42.57 24.13
C ARG A 156 14.88 42.65 22.86
N ARG A 157 14.49 43.86 22.42
CA ARG A 157 13.75 44.02 21.15
C ARG A 157 14.58 43.63 19.95
N GLU A 158 15.85 44.04 19.89
CA GLU A 158 16.78 43.65 18.82
C GLU A 158 16.95 42.12 18.76
N HIS A 159 17.07 41.46 19.91
CA HIS A 159 17.12 40.01 20.01
C HIS A 159 15.82 39.33 19.57
N ASP A 160 14.67 39.83 20.00
CA ASP A 160 13.36 39.30 19.59
C ASP A 160 13.11 39.51 18.08
N GLU A 161 13.61 40.60 17.50
CA GLU A 161 13.60 40.87 16.05
C GLU A 161 14.56 39.95 15.28
N ILE A 162 15.77 39.70 15.79
CA ILE A 162 16.69 38.70 15.24
C ILE A 162 16.07 37.30 15.26
N ILE A 163 15.36 36.93 16.34
CA ILE A 163 14.59 35.67 16.41
C ILE A 163 13.48 35.65 15.36
N ALA A 164 12.73 36.74 15.19
CA ALA A 164 11.69 36.82 14.17
C ALA A 164 12.27 36.65 12.74
N GLN A 165 13.38 37.32 12.43
CA GLN A 165 14.08 37.17 11.16
C GLN A 165 14.65 35.75 10.97
N LEU A 166 15.15 35.11 12.02
CA LEU A 166 15.64 33.73 11.97
C LEU A 166 14.49 32.74 11.72
N ASN A 167 13.36 32.90 12.41
CA ASN A 167 12.17 32.08 12.21
C ASN A 167 11.59 32.25 10.80
N GLN A 168 11.56 33.47 10.27
CA GLN A 168 11.18 33.73 8.88
C GLN A 168 12.14 33.04 7.90
N ARG A 169 13.46 33.16 8.10
CA ARG A 169 14.46 32.45 7.26
C ARG A 169 14.35 30.93 7.37
N MET A 170 14.01 30.38 8.53
CA MET A 170 13.75 28.94 8.68
C MET A 170 12.47 28.52 7.95
N SER A 171 11.41 29.33 8.03
CA SER A 171 10.16 29.11 7.27
C SER A 171 10.42 29.16 5.75
N ASP A 172 11.13 30.18 5.27
CA ASP A 172 11.53 30.31 3.86
C ASP A 172 12.41 29.13 3.41
N LYS A 173 13.32 28.66 4.26
CA LYS A 173 14.17 27.49 3.97
C LYS A 173 13.34 26.21 3.91
N ALA A 174 12.40 26.01 4.83
CA ALA A 174 11.48 24.88 4.81
C ALA A 174 10.59 24.89 3.56
N ASN A 175 10.01 26.05 3.23
CA ASN A 175 9.18 26.23 2.03
C ASN A 175 9.98 25.99 0.73
N LYS A 176 11.19 26.53 0.63
CA LYS A 176 12.11 26.24 -0.50
C LYS A 176 12.49 24.76 -0.57
N GLN A 177 12.64 24.07 0.57
CA GLN A 177 12.92 22.63 0.59
C GLN A 177 11.70 21.81 0.15
N ILE A 178 10.48 22.22 0.51
CA ILE A 178 9.22 21.62 0.03
C ILE A 178 9.15 21.76 -1.50
N ILE A 179 9.26 22.99 -2.03
CA ILE A 179 9.24 23.25 -3.48
C ILE A 179 10.35 22.49 -4.22
N LEU A 180 11.54 22.37 -3.63
CA LEU A 180 12.66 21.62 -4.21
C LEU A 180 12.42 20.09 -4.20
N ASN A 181 11.70 19.57 -3.21
CA ASN A 181 11.28 18.17 -3.19
C ASN A 181 10.16 17.93 -4.21
N GLU A 182 9.12 18.78 -4.24
CA GLU A 182 8.01 18.71 -5.19
C GLU A 182 8.49 18.78 -6.64
N THR A 183 9.37 19.73 -6.97
CA THR A 183 9.96 19.84 -8.31
C THR A 183 10.89 18.66 -8.66
N ARG A 184 11.57 18.07 -7.67
CA ARG A 184 12.38 16.86 -7.86
C ARG A 184 11.52 15.61 -8.09
N ASP A 185 10.38 15.50 -7.44
CA ASP A 185 9.45 14.38 -7.63
C ASP A 185 8.68 14.54 -8.95
N ALA A 186 8.23 15.74 -9.30
CA ALA A 186 7.73 16.02 -10.66
C ALA A 186 8.77 15.71 -11.76
N LEU A 187 10.06 15.98 -11.52
CA LEU A 187 11.15 15.60 -12.43
C LEU A 187 11.33 14.07 -12.52
N ARG A 188 11.05 13.33 -11.44
CA ARG A 188 11.07 11.86 -11.43
C ARG A 188 9.89 11.30 -12.22
N ASP A 189 8.70 11.86 -12.05
CA ASP A 189 7.50 11.46 -12.76
C ASP A 189 7.63 11.71 -14.27
N VAL A 190 8.13 12.89 -14.68
CA VAL A 190 8.44 13.18 -16.09
C VAL A 190 9.50 12.23 -16.63
N LYS A 191 10.54 11.87 -15.85
CA LYS A 191 11.53 10.85 -16.26
C LYS A 191 10.94 9.44 -16.33
N HIS A 192 9.94 9.11 -15.53
CA HIS A 192 9.22 7.85 -15.60
C HIS A 192 8.40 7.79 -16.88
N GLN A 193 7.59 8.81 -17.15
CA GLN A 193 6.80 8.97 -18.37
C GLN A 193 7.69 8.97 -19.63
N THR A 194 8.85 9.61 -19.58
CA THR A 194 9.83 9.58 -20.69
C THR A 194 10.28 8.14 -20.95
N LYS A 195 10.64 7.38 -19.92
CA LYS A 195 11.01 5.97 -20.07
C LYS A 195 9.86 5.07 -20.54
N GLU A 196 8.62 5.34 -20.11
CA GLU A 196 7.44 4.62 -20.60
C GLU A 196 7.21 4.90 -22.09
N ILE A 197 7.46 6.13 -22.55
CA ILE A 197 7.44 6.50 -23.97
C ILE A 197 8.60 5.85 -24.73
N ASP A 198 9.81 5.83 -24.16
CA ASP A 198 10.98 5.17 -24.77
C ASP A 198 10.72 3.66 -24.96
N ILE A 199 10.22 2.98 -23.92
CA ILE A 199 9.80 1.56 -23.99
C ILE A 199 8.67 1.38 -25.02
N GLY A 200 7.69 2.29 -25.05
CA GLY A 200 6.63 2.27 -26.05
C GLY A 200 7.15 2.41 -27.48
N HIS A 201 8.19 3.21 -27.69
CA HIS A 201 8.86 3.38 -28.97
C HIS A 201 9.72 2.16 -29.35
N GLU A 202 10.42 1.54 -28.38
CA GLU A 202 11.13 0.27 -28.59
C GLU A 202 10.16 -0.84 -28.99
N ASN A 203 9.03 -1.00 -28.28
CA ASN A 203 7.99 -1.98 -28.61
C ASN A 203 7.40 -1.74 -30.01
N LEU A 204 7.04 -0.49 -30.36
CA LEU A 204 6.53 -0.14 -31.69
C LEU A 204 7.55 -0.40 -32.81
N ALA A 205 8.85 -0.24 -32.53
CA ALA A 205 9.91 -0.58 -33.48
C ALA A 205 10.09 -2.10 -33.63
N GLU A 206 9.94 -2.87 -32.55
CA GLU A 206 9.95 -4.33 -32.59
C GLU A 206 8.71 -4.88 -33.31
N ASP A 207 7.52 -4.37 -33.02
CA ASP A 207 6.25 -4.71 -33.71
C ASP A 207 6.35 -4.46 -35.22
N MET A 208 6.84 -3.29 -35.65
CA MET A 208 7.06 -3.02 -37.08
C MET A 208 8.09 -3.96 -37.74
N GLU A 209 9.08 -4.43 -37.00
CA GLU A 209 10.09 -5.35 -37.51
C GLU A 209 9.58 -6.80 -37.54
N VAL A 210 8.68 -7.16 -36.61
CA VAL A 210 7.90 -8.40 -36.66
C VAL A 210 6.94 -8.39 -37.85
N GLU A 211 6.13 -7.34 -38.04
CA GLU A 211 5.24 -7.22 -39.21
C GLU A 211 6.01 -7.28 -40.53
N ARG A 212 7.18 -6.66 -40.64
CA ARG A 212 8.04 -6.77 -41.83
C ARG A 212 8.58 -8.19 -42.04
N ARG A 213 8.91 -8.90 -40.96
CA ARG A 213 9.38 -10.28 -41.02
C ARG A 213 8.25 -11.22 -41.43
N GLU A 214 7.08 -11.10 -40.83
CA GLU A 214 5.87 -11.85 -41.20
C GLU A 214 5.45 -11.57 -42.65
N ALA A 215 5.51 -10.32 -43.12
CA ALA A 215 5.26 -9.97 -44.51
C ALA A 215 6.32 -10.54 -45.47
N ALA A 216 7.58 -10.63 -45.05
CA ALA A 216 8.64 -11.28 -45.83
C ALA A 216 8.48 -12.80 -45.86
N GLU A 217 8.09 -13.42 -44.75
CA GLU A 217 7.78 -14.86 -44.64
C GLU A 217 6.56 -15.23 -45.49
N LEU A 218 5.47 -14.45 -45.41
CA LEU A 218 4.31 -14.58 -46.30
C LEU A 218 4.69 -14.42 -47.78
N LEU A 219 5.63 -13.53 -48.11
CA LEU A 219 6.12 -13.37 -49.48
C LEU A 219 6.97 -14.57 -49.93
N THR A 220 7.75 -15.19 -49.04
CA THR A 220 8.47 -16.45 -49.34
C THR A 220 7.53 -17.63 -49.45
N ASP A 221 6.49 -17.72 -48.61
CA ASP A 221 5.47 -18.78 -48.65
C ASP A 221 4.61 -18.68 -49.92
N LEU A 222 4.18 -17.47 -50.31
CA LEU A 222 3.51 -17.28 -51.60
C LEU A 222 4.42 -17.67 -52.77
N LYS A 223 5.72 -17.38 -52.71
CA LYS A 223 6.68 -17.82 -53.74
C LYS A 223 6.86 -19.34 -53.73
N SER A 224 6.88 -19.97 -52.56
CA SER A 224 6.91 -21.44 -52.45
C SER A 224 5.66 -22.03 -53.08
N GLN A 225 4.46 -21.57 -52.69
CA GLN A 225 3.18 -22.01 -53.24
C GLN A 225 3.07 -21.77 -54.75
N VAL A 226 3.56 -20.65 -55.28
CA VAL A 226 3.66 -20.43 -56.74
C VAL A 226 4.60 -21.47 -57.37
N SER A 227 5.80 -21.70 -56.82
CA SER A 227 6.70 -22.72 -57.35
C SER A 227 6.15 -24.15 -57.22
N GLU A 228 5.41 -24.46 -56.15
CA GLU A 228 4.75 -25.74 -55.93
C GLU A 228 3.59 -25.94 -56.90
N THR A 229 2.82 -24.88 -57.22
CA THR A 229 1.78 -24.96 -58.27
C THR A 229 2.39 -25.07 -59.67
N GLU A 230 3.52 -24.42 -59.96
CA GLU A 230 4.26 -24.62 -61.21
C GLU A 230 4.80 -26.05 -61.32
N VAL A 231 5.40 -26.59 -60.26
CA VAL A 231 5.85 -27.98 -60.18
C VAL A 231 4.67 -28.94 -60.29
N ALA A 232 3.53 -28.68 -59.64
CA ALA A 232 2.32 -29.49 -59.75
C ALA A 232 1.73 -29.44 -61.17
N ILE A 233 1.80 -28.31 -61.87
CA ILE A 233 1.41 -28.21 -63.28
C ILE A 233 2.34 -29.03 -64.18
N VAL A 234 3.66 -29.03 -63.92
CA VAL A 234 4.63 -29.86 -64.63
C VAL A 234 4.40 -31.34 -64.33
N GLN A 235 4.25 -31.73 -63.07
CA GLN A 235 3.95 -33.10 -62.64
C GLN A 235 2.60 -33.58 -63.17
N GLN A 236 1.57 -32.74 -63.24
CA GLN A 236 0.28 -33.11 -63.82
C GLN A 236 0.38 -33.27 -65.34
N LYS A 237 1.21 -32.46 -66.04
CA LYS A 237 1.51 -32.68 -67.47
C LYS A 237 2.28 -33.97 -67.70
N GLU A 238 3.25 -34.30 -66.85
CA GLU A 238 4.04 -35.54 -66.93
C GLU A 238 3.19 -36.77 -66.57
N LYS A 239 2.34 -36.66 -65.53
CA LYS A 239 1.35 -37.69 -65.16
C LYS A 239 0.33 -37.90 -66.28
N ASN A 240 -0.21 -36.84 -66.88
CA ASN A 240 -1.08 -36.96 -68.06
C ASN A 240 -0.35 -37.60 -69.24
N ALA A 241 0.95 -37.35 -69.41
CA ALA A 241 1.75 -37.99 -70.45
C ALA A 241 2.02 -39.48 -70.16
N GLU A 242 2.27 -39.89 -68.91
CA GLU A 242 2.42 -41.29 -68.55
C GLU A 242 1.07 -42.02 -68.51
N GLU A 243 -0.03 -41.39 -68.06
CA GLU A 243 -1.39 -41.92 -68.20
C GLU A 243 -1.77 -42.11 -69.66
N LYS A 244 -1.32 -41.22 -70.56
CA LYS A 244 -1.42 -41.42 -72.01
C LYS A 244 -0.58 -42.62 -72.45
N ARG A 245 0.68 -42.75 -72.04
CA ARG A 245 1.50 -43.96 -72.35
C ARG A 245 0.90 -45.24 -71.77
N VAL A 246 0.26 -45.19 -70.61
CA VAL A 246 -0.46 -46.31 -70.01
C VAL A 246 -1.72 -46.62 -70.81
N THR A 247 -2.44 -45.61 -71.30
CA THR A 247 -3.59 -45.78 -72.20
C THR A 247 -3.15 -46.40 -73.54
N ASP A 248 -2.03 -45.95 -74.11
CA ASP A 248 -1.44 -46.51 -75.33
C ASP A 248 -0.97 -47.97 -75.10
N LYS A 249 -0.30 -48.25 -73.98
CA LYS A 249 0.05 -49.63 -73.53
C LYS A 249 -1.20 -50.49 -73.24
N VAL A 250 -2.31 -49.90 -72.81
CA VAL A 250 -3.58 -50.60 -72.59
C VAL A 250 -4.28 -50.87 -73.92
N LEU A 251 -4.22 -49.95 -74.88
CA LEU A 251 -4.68 -50.19 -76.26
C LEU A 251 -3.86 -51.28 -76.94
N GLU A 252 -2.53 -51.25 -76.81
CA GLU A 252 -1.63 -52.30 -77.28
C GLU A 252 -1.93 -53.64 -76.59
N LYS A 253 -2.12 -53.65 -75.26
CA LYS A 253 -2.60 -54.84 -74.53
C LYS A 253 -4.00 -55.28 -74.95
N ILE A 254 -4.90 -54.39 -75.33
CA ILE A 254 -6.24 -54.75 -75.85
C ILE A 254 -6.11 -55.39 -77.24
N MET A 255 -5.20 -54.91 -78.09
CA MET A 255 -4.88 -55.53 -79.38
C MET A 255 -4.21 -56.91 -79.19
N GLU A 256 -3.21 -57.02 -78.31
CA GLU A 256 -2.64 -58.31 -77.90
C GLU A 256 -3.68 -59.23 -77.27
N MET A 257 -4.57 -58.71 -76.42
CA MET A 257 -5.66 -59.48 -75.82
C MET A 257 -6.68 -59.88 -76.86
N GLY A 258 -6.90 -59.11 -77.93
CA GLY A 258 -7.69 -59.51 -79.10
C GLY A 258 -7.07 -60.73 -79.78
N VAL A 259 -5.78 -60.67 -80.12
CA VAL A 259 -5.03 -61.82 -80.69
C VAL A 259 -5.03 -63.02 -79.74
N LYS A 260 -4.80 -62.78 -78.43
CA LYS A 260 -4.87 -63.81 -77.39
C LYS A 260 -6.29 -64.33 -77.17
N ILE A 261 -7.34 -63.54 -77.41
CA ILE A 261 -8.74 -63.99 -77.37
C ILE A 261 -9.02 -64.87 -78.59
N ASP A 262 -8.55 -64.53 -79.78
CA ASP A 262 -8.66 -65.39 -80.97
C ASP A 262 -7.90 -66.71 -80.79
N GLU A 263 -6.68 -66.67 -80.24
CA GLU A 263 -5.95 -67.88 -79.84
C GLU A 263 -6.65 -68.62 -78.70
N LYS A 264 -7.18 -67.93 -77.70
CA LYS A 264 -7.91 -68.55 -76.58
C LYS A 264 -9.26 -69.10 -77.02
N GLN A 265 -9.91 -68.58 -78.06
CA GLN A 265 -11.12 -69.15 -78.68
C GLN A 265 -10.78 -70.37 -79.55
N LYS A 266 -9.68 -70.34 -80.32
CA LYS A 266 -9.15 -71.53 -81.01
C LYS A 266 -8.79 -72.62 -80.01
N ASN A 267 -8.13 -72.25 -78.91
CA ASN A 267 -7.83 -73.13 -77.80
C ASN A 267 -9.07 -73.52 -77.01
N LEU A 268 -10.10 -72.67 -76.89
CA LEU A 268 -11.38 -72.99 -76.25
C LEU A 268 -12.06 -74.09 -77.05
N ARG A 269 -12.17 -73.98 -78.38
CA ARG A 269 -12.68 -75.07 -79.23
C ARG A 269 -11.86 -76.35 -79.13
N ARG A 270 -10.54 -76.25 -78.92
CA ARG A 270 -9.66 -77.40 -78.64
C ARG A 270 -9.90 -77.99 -77.26
N VAL A 271 -10.14 -77.14 -76.26
CA VAL A 271 -10.36 -77.48 -74.86
C VAL A 271 -11.78 -78.00 -74.63
N GLU A 272 -12.80 -77.50 -75.32
CA GLU A 272 -14.18 -78.01 -75.36
C GLU A 272 -14.21 -79.43 -75.95
N ASN A 273 -13.51 -79.65 -77.07
CA ASN A 273 -13.30 -80.99 -77.60
C ASN A 273 -12.49 -81.89 -76.64
N SER A 274 -11.57 -81.33 -75.86
CA SER A 274 -10.89 -82.05 -74.78
C SER A 274 -11.78 -82.26 -73.54
N HIS A 275 -12.72 -81.35 -73.27
CA HIS A 275 -13.63 -81.35 -72.13
C HIS A 275 -14.66 -82.45 -72.33
N ALA A 276 -15.28 -82.55 -73.51
CA ALA A 276 -16.12 -83.69 -73.85
C ALA A 276 -15.40 -85.05 -73.68
N ARG A 277 -14.08 -85.08 -73.87
CA ARG A 277 -13.22 -86.26 -73.59
C ARG A 277 -12.91 -86.45 -72.10
N LEU A 278 -12.61 -85.37 -71.39
CA LEU A 278 -12.25 -85.34 -69.96
C LEU A 278 -13.45 -85.51 -69.05
N GLU A 279 -14.65 -85.10 -69.48
CA GLU A 279 -15.93 -85.27 -68.81
C GLU A 279 -16.36 -86.74 -68.85
N MET A 280 -16.12 -87.41 -69.99
CA MET A 280 -16.21 -88.87 -70.11
C MET A 280 -15.21 -89.60 -69.19
N GLN A 281 -13.97 -89.09 -69.06
CA GLN A 281 -13.01 -89.60 -68.08
C GLN A 281 -13.36 -89.20 -66.63
N SER A 282 -14.03 -88.07 -66.41
CA SER A 282 -14.46 -87.59 -65.09
C SER A 282 -15.63 -88.42 -64.56
N LEU A 283 -16.52 -88.90 -65.43
CA LEU A 283 -17.49 -89.94 -65.08
C LEU A 283 -16.79 -91.23 -64.64
N GLN A 284 -15.77 -91.69 -65.38
CA GLN A 284 -14.98 -92.87 -65.02
C GLN A 284 -14.15 -92.69 -63.74
N LEU A 285 -13.67 -91.47 -63.46
CA LEU A 285 -12.90 -91.15 -62.24
C LEU A 285 -13.82 -90.85 -61.05
N SER A 286 -15.00 -90.29 -61.23
CA SER A 286 -16.01 -90.15 -60.17
C SER A 286 -16.43 -91.51 -59.64
N ASP A 287 -16.63 -92.48 -60.53
CA ASP A 287 -16.91 -93.88 -60.18
C ASP A 287 -15.73 -94.58 -59.47
N LYS A 288 -14.50 -94.08 -59.66
CA LYS A 288 -13.30 -94.51 -58.93
C LYS A 288 -13.16 -93.81 -57.57
N ILE A 289 -13.46 -92.51 -57.48
CA ILE A 289 -13.48 -91.72 -56.23
C ILE A 289 -14.59 -92.22 -55.30
N GLN A 290 -15.73 -92.67 -55.83
CA GLN A 290 -16.80 -93.26 -55.02
C GLN A 290 -16.35 -94.57 -54.35
N ARG A 291 -15.47 -95.35 -55.00
CA ARG A 291 -14.80 -96.51 -54.40
C ARG A 291 -13.74 -96.11 -53.37
N GLU A 292 -12.94 -95.09 -53.64
CA GLU A 292 -11.97 -94.57 -52.65
C GLU A 292 -12.64 -93.85 -51.46
N ARG A 293 -13.87 -93.33 -51.59
CA ARG A 293 -14.63 -92.81 -50.45
C ARG A 293 -15.01 -93.89 -49.44
N ILE A 294 -15.32 -95.09 -49.90
CA ILE A 294 -15.58 -96.26 -49.03
C ILE A 294 -14.28 -96.63 -48.31
N SER A 295 -13.15 -96.72 -49.03
CA SER A 295 -11.84 -97.01 -48.43
C SER A 295 -11.36 -95.93 -47.44
N ASN A 296 -11.64 -94.64 -47.70
CA ASN A 296 -11.29 -93.57 -46.76
C ASN A 296 -12.16 -93.56 -45.49
N GLN A 297 -13.37 -94.16 -45.50
CA GLN A 297 -14.15 -94.36 -44.27
C GLN A 297 -13.49 -95.42 -43.37
N GLU A 298 -12.89 -96.46 -43.95
CA GLU A 298 -12.11 -97.47 -43.22
C GLU A 298 -10.87 -96.85 -42.55
N ILE A 299 -10.13 -96.01 -43.28
CA ILE A 299 -8.98 -95.24 -42.76
C ILE A 299 -9.41 -94.26 -41.65
N PHE A 300 -10.65 -93.75 -41.66
CA PHE A 300 -11.13 -92.84 -40.62
C PHE A 300 -11.35 -93.55 -39.27
N HIS A 301 -11.81 -94.81 -39.26
CA HIS A 301 -11.83 -95.63 -38.05
C HIS A 301 -10.42 -96.01 -37.58
N GLU A 302 -9.49 -96.27 -38.49
CA GLU A 302 -8.08 -96.50 -38.12
C GLU A 302 -7.48 -95.27 -37.42
N LYS A 303 -7.80 -94.06 -37.90
CA LYS A 303 -7.43 -92.79 -37.24
C LYS A 303 -8.01 -92.63 -35.83
N GLU A 304 -9.27 -93.00 -35.58
CA GLU A 304 -9.85 -92.97 -34.23
C GLU A 304 -9.09 -93.88 -33.26
N THR A 305 -8.74 -95.11 -33.68
CA THR A 305 -7.98 -96.04 -32.83
C THR A 305 -6.56 -95.53 -32.53
N LEU A 306 -5.91 -94.86 -33.48
CA LEU A 306 -4.60 -94.22 -33.27
C LEU A 306 -4.69 -92.98 -32.36
N GLN A 307 -5.79 -92.22 -32.41
CA GLN A 307 -6.01 -91.09 -31.52
C GLN A 307 -6.21 -91.56 -30.06
N ALA A 308 -6.98 -92.61 -29.82
CA ALA A 308 -7.10 -93.22 -28.49
C ALA A 308 -5.75 -93.74 -27.95
N ALA A 309 -4.88 -94.28 -28.82
CA ALA A 309 -3.54 -94.70 -28.43
C ALA A 309 -2.61 -93.52 -28.08
N LYS A 310 -2.77 -92.36 -28.73
CA LYS A 310 -2.05 -91.12 -28.40
C LYS A 310 -2.47 -90.60 -27.01
N ASP A 311 -3.77 -90.54 -26.75
CA ASP A 311 -4.28 -89.97 -25.50
C ASP A 311 -3.91 -90.84 -24.28
N LYS A 312 -3.83 -92.17 -24.46
CA LYS A 312 -3.25 -93.07 -23.45
C LYS A 312 -1.78 -92.76 -23.13
N ARG A 313 -0.95 -92.48 -24.15
CA ARG A 313 0.45 -92.06 -23.95
C ARG A 313 0.57 -90.71 -23.26
N GLN A 314 -0.35 -89.77 -23.52
CA GLN A 314 -0.35 -88.47 -22.83
C GLN A 314 -0.58 -88.64 -21.33
N ALA A 315 -1.54 -89.48 -20.92
CA ALA A 315 -1.79 -89.80 -19.50
C ALA A 315 -0.58 -90.45 -18.80
N GLU A 316 0.20 -91.28 -19.51
CA GLU A 316 1.45 -91.87 -19.01
C GLU A 316 2.55 -90.81 -18.79
N TYR A 317 2.62 -89.78 -19.64
CA TYR A 317 3.52 -88.64 -19.45
C TYR A 317 3.11 -87.74 -18.29
N ASP A 318 1.82 -87.41 -18.17
CA ASP A 318 1.32 -86.52 -17.11
C ASP A 318 1.53 -87.13 -15.71
N SER A 319 1.35 -88.46 -15.57
CA SER A 319 1.70 -89.20 -14.35
C SER A 319 3.20 -89.12 -13.99
N LYS A 320 4.08 -89.06 -15.01
CA LYS A 320 5.53 -88.89 -14.82
C LYS A 320 5.89 -87.49 -14.33
N VAL A 321 5.15 -86.48 -14.76
CA VAL A 321 5.32 -85.08 -14.31
C VAL A 321 4.92 -84.92 -12.84
N GLU A 322 3.82 -85.52 -12.39
CA GLU A 322 3.45 -85.52 -10.97
C GLU A 322 4.49 -86.23 -10.07
N GLU A 323 5.09 -87.33 -10.55
CA GLU A 323 6.15 -88.05 -9.83
C GLU A 323 7.39 -87.16 -9.59
N LEU A 324 7.76 -86.34 -10.59
CA LEU A 324 8.86 -85.38 -10.50
C LEU A 324 8.50 -84.15 -9.65
N GLN A 325 7.26 -83.66 -9.71
CA GLN A 325 6.77 -82.57 -8.84
C GLN A 325 6.64 -82.97 -7.36
N LYS A 326 6.48 -84.27 -7.04
CA LYS A 326 6.62 -84.77 -5.66
C LYS A 326 8.07 -84.76 -5.19
N LYS A 327 9.02 -85.19 -6.03
CA LYS A 327 10.46 -85.16 -5.71
C LYS A 327 11.00 -83.75 -5.52
N MET A 328 10.52 -82.77 -6.29
CA MET A 328 10.93 -81.37 -6.13
C MET A 328 10.39 -80.71 -4.85
N ARG A 329 9.22 -81.13 -4.34
CA ARG A 329 8.72 -80.66 -3.02
C ARG A 329 9.58 -81.16 -1.85
N ALA A 330 9.98 -82.43 -1.86
CA ALA A 330 10.84 -83.00 -0.82
C ALA A 330 12.21 -82.30 -0.71
N VAL A 331 12.77 -81.81 -1.83
CA VAL A 331 14.04 -81.06 -1.83
C VAL A 331 13.87 -79.63 -1.30
N MET A 332 12.71 -78.99 -1.50
CA MET A 332 12.45 -77.67 -0.92
C MET A 332 12.22 -77.72 0.60
N GLU A 333 11.63 -78.81 1.11
CA GLU A 333 11.41 -79.02 2.55
C GLU A 333 12.74 -79.15 3.31
N GLN A 334 13.72 -79.87 2.74
CA GLN A 334 15.09 -79.99 3.27
C GLN A 334 15.87 -78.65 3.28
N ILE A 335 15.49 -77.67 2.46
CA ILE A 335 16.15 -76.35 2.41
C ILE A 335 15.64 -75.42 3.52
N GLU A 336 14.43 -75.59 4.02
CA GLU A 336 13.92 -74.82 5.17
C GLU A 336 14.41 -75.41 6.52
N GLU A 337 14.59 -76.73 6.64
CA GLU A 337 15.27 -77.31 7.82
C GLU A 337 16.68 -76.72 7.99
N ALA A 338 17.47 -76.65 6.89
CA ALA A 338 18.82 -76.08 6.89
C ALA A 338 18.88 -74.57 7.25
N LYS A 339 17.77 -73.83 7.17
CA LYS A 339 17.70 -72.43 7.64
C LYS A 339 17.42 -72.30 9.13
N THR A 340 16.73 -73.27 9.75
CA THR A 340 16.38 -73.18 11.17
C THR A 340 17.56 -73.49 12.10
N GLU A 341 18.47 -74.39 11.72
CA GLU A 341 19.71 -74.63 12.48
C GLU A 341 20.66 -73.41 12.51
N ASN A 342 20.69 -72.60 11.45
CA ASN A 342 21.65 -71.50 11.31
C ASN A 342 21.34 -70.28 12.22
N LEU A 343 20.14 -70.24 12.83
CA LEU A 343 19.78 -69.23 13.84
C LEU A 343 20.22 -69.59 15.27
N SER A 344 20.44 -70.88 15.56
CA SER A 344 20.85 -71.37 16.89
C SER A 344 22.28 -70.93 17.28
N ILE A 345 23.19 -70.96 16.31
CA ILE A 345 24.63 -70.70 16.52
C ILE A 345 24.93 -69.23 16.89
N ALA A 346 23.98 -68.31 16.65
CA ALA A 346 24.13 -66.89 17.00
C ALA A 346 24.03 -66.60 18.51
N GLU A 347 23.35 -67.43 19.30
CA GLU A 347 23.10 -67.13 20.72
C GLU A 347 24.26 -67.51 21.66
N ASP A 348 25.01 -68.57 21.36
CA ASP A 348 26.10 -69.05 22.24
C ASP A 348 27.31 -68.10 22.31
N LYS A 349 27.42 -67.15 21.38
CA LYS A 349 28.49 -66.13 21.37
C LYS A 349 28.41 -65.15 22.55
N LYS A 350 27.28 -65.07 23.28
CA LYS A 350 27.11 -64.18 24.44
C LYS A 350 27.62 -64.74 25.78
N LYS A 351 27.84 -66.06 25.91
CA LYS A 351 28.14 -66.70 27.21
C LYS A 351 29.61 -66.54 27.67
N VAL A 352 30.53 -66.15 26.80
CA VAL A 352 31.98 -66.11 27.06
C VAL A 352 32.44 -64.87 27.84
N ALA A 353 31.65 -63.79 27.89
CA ALA A 353 32.06 -62.52 28.53
C ALA A 353 32.13 -62.56 30.09
N VAL A 354 31.52 -63.57 30.73
CA VAL A 354 31.28 -63.59 32.19
C VAL A 354 32.55 -63.91 33.02
N LEU A 355 33.66 -64.32 32.40
CA LEU A 355 34.88 -64.70 33.11
C LEU A 355 35.79 -63.54 33.57
N SER A 356 35.49 -62.29 33.23
CA SER A 356 36.36 -61.14 33.56
C SER A 356 36.20 -60.57 34.98
N ASP A 357 35.09 -60.84 35.69
CA ASP A 357 34.73 -60.11 36.91
C ASP A 357 35.38 -60.63 38.21
N LEU A 358 36.15 -61.72 38.16
CA LEU A 358 36.64 -62.39 39.37
C LEU A 358 37.88 -61.72 40.04
N ALA A 359 38.48 -60.71 39.42
CA ALA A 359 39.84 -60.26 39.76
C ALA A 359 39.97 -59.20 40.88
N ARG A 360 38.94 -58.39 41.19
CA ARG A 360 39.14 -57.13 41.96
C ARG A 360 38.87 -57.18 43.48
N LYS A 361 38.36 -58.28 44.04
CA LYS A 361 37.92 -58.38 45.47
C LYS A 361 39.04 -58.68 46.50
N ARG A 362 40.29 -58.19 46.35
CA ARG A 362 41.46 -58.67 47.14
C ARG A 362 42.38 -57.69 47.91
N ARG A 363 41.99 -56.43 48.16
CA ARG A 363 42.69 -55.52 49.13
C ARG A 363 41.64 -54.75 49.96
N SER A 364 41.40 -55.03 51.26
CA SER A 364 42.25 -54.81 52.45
C SER A 364 42.45 -53.30 52.75
N LYS A 365 42.02 -52.67 53.86
CA LYS A 365 41.52 -53.10 55.20
C LYS A 365 42.58 -53.54 56.25
N ALA A 366 43.42 -52.62 56.74
CA ALA A 366 44.07 -52.66 58.07
C ALA A 366 44.77 -51.33 58.49
N SER A 367 45.03 -51.17 59.79
CA SER A 367 45.95 -50.21 60.46
C SER A 367 45.46 -48.80 60.84
N ALA A 368 44.68 -48.74 61.94
CA ALA A 368 44.59 -47.56 62.80
C ALA A 368 45.39 -47.79 64.10
N GLN A 369 45.61 -46.72 64.89
CA GLN A 369 46.13 -46.67 66.29
C GLN A 369 47.67 -46.58 66.49
N ALA A 370 48.18 -45.37 66.81
CA ALA A 370 49.52 -45.14 67.41
C ALA A 370 49.62 -43.83 68.26
N LYS A 371 48.53 -43.52 68.98
CA LYS A 371 48.37 -42.70 70.19
C LYS A 371 49.60 -42.11 70.96
N GLU A 372 49.51 -40.82 71.30
CA GLU A 372 49.32 -40.33 72.70
C GLU A 372 50.40 -40.65 73.79
N ALA A 373 51.59 -40.01 73.77
CA ALA A 373 52.61 -40.26 74.83
C ALA A 373 53.40 -39.06 75.43
N ALA A 374 53.77 -38.02 74.70
CA ALA A 374 54.97 -37.21 75.04
C ALA A 374 54.78 -35.88 75.85
N ILE A 375 53.58 -35.55 76.35
CA ILE A 375 53.26 -34.18 76.83
C ILE A 375 53.82 -33.79 78.22
N ARG A 376 54.40 -34.71 79.03
CA ARG A 376 54.38 -34.55 80.51
C ARG A 376 55.70 -34.22 81.25
N VAL A 377 56.83 -33.92 80.61
CA VAL A 377 58.14 -33.83 81.32
C VAL A 377 58.72 -32.41 81.50
N GLU A 378 59.15 -31.70 80.45
CA GLU A 378 60.08 -30.55 80.60
C GLU A 378 59.43 -29.21 81.02
N ASN A 379 58.44 -29.22 81.92
CA ASN A 379 57.86 -27.99 82.51
C ASN A 379 58.54 -27.51 83.80
N LEU A 380 59.48 -28.28 84.37
CA LEU A 380 60.16 -27.97 85.64
C LEU A 380 61.52 -27.24 85.52
N LYS A 381 61.98 -26.93 84.30
CA LYS A 381 63.29 -26.30 84.05
C LYS A 381 63.21 -24.78 83.81
N LYS A 382 62.01 -24.20 83.89
CA LYS A 382 61.67 -22.85 83.44
C LYS A 382 61.96 -21.72 84.44
N ASP A 383 62.29 -22.03 85.69
CA ASP A 383 62.33 -21.02 86.75
C ASP A 383 63.74 -20.59 87.19
N THR A 384 64.81 -21.29 86.78
CA THR A 384 66.20 -20.94 87.16
C THR A 384 66.93 -20.05 86.14
N ASN A 385 66.52 -20.01 84.87
CA ASN A 385 67.20 -19.20 83.84
C ASN A 385 66.88 -17.69 83.91
N ARG A 386 65.74 -17.31 84.51
CA ARG A 386 65.19 -15.94 84.48
C ARG A 386 66.06 -14.83 85.09
N MET A 387 67.08 -15.17 85.87
CA MET A 387 68.00 -14.18 86.46
C MET A 387 69.29 -13.95 85.65
N ILE A 388 69.60 -14.82 84.69
CA ILE A 388 70.74 -14.64 83.77
C ILE A 388 70.30 -13.88 82.51
N GLU A 389 69.04 -14.06 82.10
CA GLU A 389 68.40 -13.42 80.95
C GLU A 389 68.48 -11.88 81.01
N ALA A 390 68.21 -11.26 82.17
CA ALA A 390 68.14 -9.80 82.34
C ALA A 390 69.44 -9.01 82.05
N VAL A 391 70.62 -9.65 82.06
CA VAL A 391 71.90 -8.99 81.71
C VAL A 391 72.30 -9.27 80.26
N ALA A 392 71.78 -10.35 79.66
CA ALA A 392 71.93 -10.62 78.23
C ALA A 392 71.01 -9.72 77.38
N GLU A 393 69.78 -9.47 77.85
CA GLU A 393 68.75 -8.65 77.20
C GLU A 393 69.27 -7.29 76.71
N PHE A 394 70.09 -6.59 77.50
CA PHE A 394 70.56 -5.25 77.14
C PHE A 394 71.54 -5.24 75.95
N ASN A 395 72.44 -6.22 75.87
CA ASN A 395 73.34 -6.36 74.73
C ASN A 395 72.62 -6.92 73.50
N GLN A 396 71.67 -7.82 73.70
CA GLN A 396 70.81 -8.38 72.63
C GLN A 396 69.86 -7.33 72.03
N SER A 397 69.47 -6.32 72.82
CA SER A 397 68.69 -5.17 72.33
C SER A 397 69.46 -4.38 71.25
N ASN A 398 70.76 -4.11 71.47
CA ASN A 398 71.58 -3.36 70.51
C ASN A 398 71.93 -4.17 69.23
N THR A 399 72.03 -5.50 69.29
CA THR A 399 72.16 -6.31 68.06
C THR A 399 70.83 -6.40 67.32
N THR A 400 69.72 -6.65 68.01
CA THR A 400 68.40 -6.73 67.37
C THR A 400 67.95 -5.42 66.72
N TYR A 401 68.40 -4.24 67.17
CA TYR A 401 68.13 -2.99 66.44
C TYR A 401 68.92 -2.84 65.13
N ARG A 402 70.12 -3.42 65.03
CA ARG A 402 70.87 -3.47 63.75
C ARG A 402 70.27 -4.50 62.81
N GLU A 403 69.99 -5.70 63.31
CA GLU A 403 69.29 -6.75 62.56
C GLU A 403 67.92 -6.26 62.05
N LYS A 404 67.16 -5.48 62.84
CA LYS A 404 65.90 -4.86 62.39
C LYS A 404 66.08 -3.83 61.29
N LEU A 405 67.20 -3.10 61.23
CA LEU A 405 67.49 -2.15 60.15
C LEU A 405 67.88 -2.91 58.87
N GLU A 406 68.74 -3.91 58.97
CA GLU A 406 69.15 -4.78 57.86
C GLU A 406 67.94 -5.54 57.27
N ILE A 407 67.10 -6.15 58.12
CA ILE A 407 65.83 -6.77 57.72
C ILE A 407 64.87 -5.74 57.10
N LEU A 408 64.89 -4.46 57.50
CA LEU A 408 64.03 -3.44 56.91
C LEU A 408 64.52 -3.02 55.52
N GLU A 409 65.84 -2.91 55.32
CA GLU A 409 66.43 -2.67 53.99
C GLU A 409 66.22 -3.87 53.05
N GLU A 410 66.43 -5.10 53.52
CA GLU A 410 66.13 -6.33 52.76
C GLU A 410 64.64 -6.42 52.39
N ASN A 411 63.73 -6.14 53.32
CA ASN A 411 62.29 -6.10 53.03
C ASN A 411 61.93 -4.99 52.05
N HIS A 412 62.54 -3.80 52.15
CA HIS A 412 62.32 -2.73 51.19
C HIS A 412 62.81 -3.13 49.80
N GLN A 413 63.99 -3.74 49.70
CA GLN A 413 64.56 -4.21 48.45
C GLN A 413 63.75 -5.37 47.83
N ALA A 414 63.25 -6.30 48.64
CA ALA A 414 62.30 -7.33 48.22
C ALA A 414 60.94 -6.76 47.77
N THR A 415 60.48 -5.66 48.40
CA THR A 415 59.27 -4.94 47.97
C THR A 415 59.50 -4.23 46.63
N VAL A 416 60.67 -3.63 46.42
CA VAL A 416 61.03 -3.00 45.14
C VAL A 416 61.20 -4.02 44.01
N THR A 417 61.81 -5.19 44.26
CA THR A 417 61.93 -6.25 43.24
C THR A 417 60.58 -6.87 42.90
N THR A 418 59.70 -7.09 43.88
CA THR A 418 58.33 -7.59 43.61
C THR A 418 57.47 -6.58 42.86
N TYR A 419 57.54 -5.27 43.16
CA TYR A 419 56.85 -4.25 42.35
C TYR A 419 57.43 -4.12 40.94
N ASN A 420 58.74 -4.21 40.75
CA ASN A 420 59.33 -4.21 39.41
C ASN A 420 58.91 -5.45 38.60
N ALA A 421 58.88 -6.63 39.22
CA ALA A 421 58.36 -7.85 38.59
C ALA A 421 56.89 -7.69 38.17
N GLN A 422 56.02 -7.18 39.07
CA GLN A 422 54.62 -6.90 38.74
C GLN A 422 54.47 -5.88 37.59
N ILE A 423 55.32 -4.85 37.55
CA ILE A 423 55.34 -3.87 36.46
C ILE A 423 55.71 -4.53 35.11
N ASP A 424 56.67 -5.46 35.10
CA ASP A 424 57.07 -6.17 33.89
C ASP A 424 56.05 -7.23 33.46
N ASP A 425 55.42 -7.94 34.41
CA ASP A 425 54.28 -8.82 34.14
C ASP A 425 53.14 -8.03 33.48
N TYR A 426 52.75 -6.87 34.04
CA TYR A 426 51.71 -6.02 33.44
C TYR A 426 52.09 -5.49 32.04
N LYS A 427 53.37 -5.23 31.75
CA LYS A 427 53.83 -4.91 30.39
C LYS A 427 53.67 -6.10 29.44
N SER A 428 53.95 -7.32 29.90
CA SER A 428 53.76 -8.55 29.11
C SER A 428 52.28 -8.75 28.81
N THR A 429 51.41 -8.73 29.82
CA THR A 429 49.95 -8.85 29.65
C THR A 429 49.40 -7.78 28.72
N LEU A 430 49.85 -6.53 28.83
CA LEU A 430 49.42 -5.45 27.92
C LEU A 430 49.91 -5.66 26.47
N SER A 431 51.07 -6.30 26.26
CA SER A 431 51.56 -6.68 24.94
C SER A 431 50.75 -7.82 24.34
N GLU A 432 50.41 -8.83 25.14
CA GLU A 432 49.56 -9.95 24.77
C GLU A 432 48.14 -9.49 24.42
N GLU A 433 47.50 -8.66 25.25
CA GLU A 433 46.20 -8.03 24.95
C GLU A 433 46.23 -7.23 23.64
N ARG A 434 47.33 -6.52 23.34
CA ARG A 434 47.47 -5.78 22.08
C ARG A 434 47.53 -6.72 20.88
N GLN A 435 48.27 -7.82 20.97
CA GLN A 435 48.31 -8.84 19.93
C GLN A 435 46.97 -9.55 19.76
N GLU A 436 46.26 -9.82 20.86
CA GLU A 436 44.94 -10.44 20.83
C GLU A 436 43.89 -9.51 20.20
N ARG A 437 43.90 -8.21 20.54
CA ARG A 437 43.06 -7.21 19.86
C ARG A 437 43.32 -7.13 18.36
N ILE A 438 44.58 -7.22 17.92
CA ILE A 438 44.92 -7.26 16.48
C ILE A 438 44.34 -8.52 15.83
N LYS A 439 44.52 -9.71 16.43
CA LYS A 439 43.94 -10.97 15.90
C LYS A 439 42.41 -10.93 15.85
N VAL A 440 41.76 -10.35 16.87
CA VAL A 440 40.31 -10.18 16.90
C VAL A 440 39.84 -9.19 15.83
N GLN A 441 40.62 -8.13 15.56
CA GLN A 441 40.36 -7.19 14.46
C GLN A 441 40.49 -7.88 13.09
N GLU A 442 41.55 -8.67 12.88
CA GLU A 442 41.76 -9.45 11.65
C GLU A 442 40.62 -10.46 11.41
N LEU A 443 40.22 -11.21 12.45
CA LEU A 443 39.09 -12.14 12.40
C LEU A 443 37.75 -11.44 12.16
N ARG A 444 37.55 -10.24 12.73
CA ARG A 444 36.36 -9.40 12.47
C ARG A 444 36.32 -8.98 11.01
N ASP A 445 37.43 -8.48 10.47
CA ASP A 445 37.50 -7.95 9.12
C ASP A 445 37.43 -9.08 8.06
N GLU A 446 37.93 -10.28 8.38
CA GLU A 446 37.73 -11.50 7.58
C GLU A 446 36.27 -11.98 7.62
N SER A 447 35.63 -11.98 8.80
CA SER A 447 34.20 -12.28 8.92
C SER A 447 33.32 -11.26 8.18
N GLU A 448 33.69 -9.98 8.19
CA GLU A 448 33.01 -8.91 7.46
C GLU A 448 33.14 -9.10 5.93
N LYS A 449 34.31 -9.52 5.43
CA LYS A 449 34.49 -9.93 4.03
C LYS A 449 33.63 -11.13 3.65
N VAL A 450 33.60 -12.18 4.48
CA VAL A 450 32.78 -13.39 4.24
C VAL A 450 31.29 -13.05 4.23
N LEU A 451 30.82 -12.17 5.13
CA LEU A 451 29.45 -11.69 5.12
C LEU A 451 29.12 -10.89 3.85
N GLU A 452 30.06 -10.09 3.36
CA GLU A 452 29.82 -9.29 2.15
C GLU A 452 29.86 -10.14 0.87
N THR A 453 30.74 -11.16 0.77
CA THR A 453 30.68 -12.13 -0.34
C THR A 453 29.39 -12.94 -0.28
N PHE A 454 28.97 -13.39 0.90
CA PHE A 454 27.69 -14.09 1.08
C PHE A 454 26.49 -13.23 0.68
N ARG A 455 26.46 -11.94 1.06
CA ARG A 455 25.43 -10.99 0.61
C ARG A 455 25.44 -10.79 -0.90
N SER A 456 26.62 -10.60 -1.50
CA SER A 456 26.80 -10.51 -2.96
C SER A 456 26.22 -11.74 -3.65
N ASP A 457 26.55 -12.93 -3.17
CA ASP A 457 26.17 -14.17 -3.83
C ASP A 457 24.71 -14.54 -3.56
N GLN A 458 24.16 -14.20 -2.39
CA GLN A 458 22.73 -14.24 -2.12
C GLN A 458 21.97 -13.26 -3.03
N LEU A 459 22.49 -12.06 -3.27
CA LEU A 459 21.87 -11.07 -4.17
C LEU A 459 21.91 -11.55 -5.63
N LYS A 460 23.03 -12.13 -6.09
CA LYS A 460 23.12 -12.78 -7.41
C LYS A 460 22.12 -13.92 -7.54
N PHE A 461 22.09 -14.83 -6.56
CA PHE A 461 21.13 -15.94 -6.53
C PHE A 461 19.68 -15.46 -6.55
N MET A 462 19.33 -14.43 -5.79
CA MET A 462 18.00 -13.83 -5.80
C MET A 462 17.67 -13.17 -7.16
N ASN A 463 18.62 -12.49 -7.79
CA ASN A 463 18.43 -11.92 -9.13
C ASN A 463 18.26 -13.01 -10.20
N ASP A 464 19.07 -14.07 -10.16
CA ASP A 464 18.99 -15.17 -11.13
C ASP A 464 17.74 -16.02 -10.92
N MET A 465 17.31 -16.23 -9.66
CA MET A 465 16.02 -16.83 -9.32
C MET A 465 14.86 -15.95 -9.81
N THR A 466 14.94 -14.63 -9.65
CA THR A 466 13.91 -13.69 -10.13
C THR A 466 13.79 -13.73 -11.65
N LYS A 467 14.92 -13.64 -12.38
CA LYS A 467 14.94 -13.82 -13.84
C LYS A 467 14.41 -15.18 -14.30
N SER A 468 14.71 -16.25 -13.55
CA SER A 468 14.20 -17.59 -13.83
C SER A 468 12.68 -17.67 -13.62
N ILE A 469 12.16 -17.04 -12.57
CA ILE A 469 10.71 -16.92 -12.32
C ILE A 469 10.03 -16.07 -13.40
N GLU A 470 10.65 -14.97 -13.84
CA GLU A 470 10.15 -14.12 -14.92
C GLU A 470 10.12 -14.87 -16.26
N SER A 471 11.21 -15.55 -16.64
CA SER A 471 11.25 -16.39 -17.84
C SER A 471 10.24 -17.55 -17.77
N ALA A 472 10.05 -18.16 -16.60
CA ALA A 472 9.03 -19.19 -16.40
C ALA A 472 7.60 -18.64 -16.50
N ARG A 473 7.34 -17.44 -15.97
CA ARG A 473 6.04 -16.74 -16.11
C ARG A 473 5.76 -16.36 -17.55
N GLN A 474 6.75 -15.84 -18.27
CA GLN A 474 6.64 -15.50 -19.70
C GLN A 474 6.30 -16.75 -20.52
N LYS A 475 7.07 -17.83 -20.37
CA LYS A 475 6.77 -19.13 -21.02
C LYS A 475 5.41 -19.70 -20.64
N HIS A 476 4.98 -19.52 -19.38
CA HIS A 476 3.63 -19.91 -18.96
C HIS A 476 2.55 -19.07 -19.64
N SER A 477 2.77 -17.76 -19.84
CA SER A 477 1.86 -16.90 -20.62
C SER A 477 1.79 -17.38 -22.07
N GLU A 478 2.93 -17.52 -22.74
CA GLU A 478 3.04 -18.02 -24.12
C GLU A 478 2.32 -19.37 -24.31
N LEU A 479 2.53 -20.32 -23.39
CA LEU A 479 1.85 -21.62 -23.40
C LEU A 479 0.34 -21.50 -23.11
N SER A 480 -0.08 -20.55 -22.28
CA SER A 480 -1.49 -20.26 -22.02
C SER A 480 -2.18 -19.65 -23.24
N ASP A 481 -1.52 -18.73 -23.93
CA ASP A 481 -2.01 -18.08 -25.14
C ASP A 481 -2.06 -19.07 -26.32
N GLN A 482 -1.05 -19.92 -26.48
CA GLN A 482 -1.08 -21.06 -27.40
C GLN A 482 -2.24 -22.03 -27.06
N SER A 483 -2.43 -22.37 -25.78
CA SER A 483 -3.55 -23.21 -25.34
C SER A 483 -4.92 -22.58 -25.66
N LEU A 484 -5.08 -21.28 -25.44
CA LEU A 484 -6.28 -20.54 -25.81
C LEU A 484 -6.49 -20.52 -27.34
N TRP A 485 -5.42 -20.36 -28.12
CA TRP A 485 -5.45 -20.42 -29.58
C TRP A 485 -5.88 -21.81 -30.07
N PHE A 486 -5.23 -22.89 -29.59
CA PHE A 486 -5.60 -24.27 -29.93
C PHE A 486 -7.04 -24.60 -29.54
N ASN A 487 -7.53 -24.10 -28.40
CA ASN A 487 -8.93 -24.27 -27.99
C ASN A 487 -9.91 -23.54 -28.93
N ARG A 488 -9.59 -22.30 -29.37
CA ARG A 488 -10.39 -21.56 -30.35
C ARG A 488 -10.44 -22.28 -31.70
N GLU A 489 -9.30 -22.73 -32.21
CA GLU A 489 -9.22 -23.43 -33.50
C GLU A 489 -9.87 -24.81 -33.43
N THR A 490 -9.74 -25.54 -32.31
CA THR A 490 -10.47 -26.79 -32.06
C THR A 490 -11.99 -26.56 -32.04
N ALA A 491 -12.46 -25.48 -31.42
CA ALA A 491 -13.89 -25.15 -31.41
C ALA A 491 -14.41 -24.77 -32.81
N LYS A 492 -13.62 -24.05 -33.61
CA LYS A 492 -13.92 -23.72 -35.01
C LYS A 492 -13.95 -24.96 -35.90
N ASN A 493 -12.96 -25.84 -35.79
CA ASN A 493 -12.90 -27.11 -36.50
C ASN A 493 -14.04 -28.05 -36.11
N LYS A 494 -14.45 -28.07 -34.83
CA LYS A 494 -15.64 -28.81 -34.38
C LYS A 494 -16.93 -28.29 -35.00
N ARG A 495 -17.12 -26.97 -35.13
CA ARG A 495 -18.27 -26.39 -35.84
C ARG A 495 -18.25 -26.70 -37.35
N ALA A 496 -17.07 -26.66 -37.97
CA ALA A 496 -16.89 -27.03 -39.38
C ALA A 496 -17.25 -28.51 -39.62
N ALA A 497 -16.75 -29.41 -38.76
CA ALA A 497 -17.09 -30.83 -38.78
C ALA A 497 -18.59 -31.07 -38.63
N GLN A 498 -19.25 -30.44 -37.65
CA GLN A 498 -20.71 -30.53 -37.47
C GLN A 498 -21.48 -30.01 -38.70
N THR A 499 -21.00 -28.94 -39.34
CA THR A 499 -21.63 -28.40 -40.56
C THR A 499 -21.47 -29.36 -41.74
N LEU A 500 -20.31 -30.01 -41.87
CA LEU A 500 -20.07 -31.05 -42.87
C LEU A 500 -20.88 -32.32 -42.60
N GLU A 501 -21.06 -32.70 -41.34
CA GLU A 501 -21.85 -33.85 -40.90
C GLU A 501 -23.34 -33.66 -41.24
N VAL A 502 -23.92 -32.48 -40.93
CA VAL A 502 -25.30 -32.13 -41.35
C VAL A 502 -25.42 -32.11 -42.89
N ARG A 503 -24.43 -31.55 -43.61
CA ARG A 503 -24.43 -31.59 -45.09
C ARG A 503 -24.34 -33.01 -45.64
N LEU A 504 -23.55 -33.89 -45.00
CA LEU A 504 -23.45 -35.31 -45.34
C LEU A 504 -24.79 -36.02 -45.14
N GLU A 505 -25.50 -35.75 -44.04
CA GLU A 505 -26.81 -36.34 -43.76
C GLU A 505 -27.89 -35.88 -44.77
N VAL A 506 -27.90 -34.59 -45.12
CA VAL A 506 -28.77 -34.04 -46.18
C VAL A 506 -28.43 -34.64 -47.56
N ALA A 507 -27.14 -34.82 -47.88
CA ALA A 507 -26.72 -35.51 -49.09
C ALA A 507 -27.14 -36.98 -49.09
N GLN A 508 -26.91 -37.72 -47.99
CA GLN A 508 -27.28 -39.13 -47.87
C GLN A 508 -28.80 -39.34 -47.96
N SER A 509 -29.60 -38.49 -47.34
CA SER A 509 -31.07 -38.57 -47.45
C SER A 509 -31.55 -38.29 -48.86
N SER A 510 -31.03 -37.25 -49.54
CA SER A 510 -31.38 -36.99 -50.95
C SER A 510 -30.94 -38.13 -51.89
N PHE A 511 -29.77 -38.75 -51.66
CA PHE A 511 -29.35 -39.95 -52.40
C PHE A 511 -30.23 -41.17 -52.12
N ARG A 512 -30.74 -41.37 -50.89
CA ARG A 512 -31.72 -42.44 -50.58
C ARG A 512 -33.02 -42.21 -51.34
N THR A 513 -33.60 -41.02 -51.26
CA THR A 513 -34.84 -40.67 -51.99
C THR A 513 -34.67 -40.80 -53.51
N MET A 514 -33.54 -40.37 -54.06
CA MET A 514 -33.24 -40.55 -55.49
C MET A 514 -33.13 -42.04 -55.86
N LYS A 515 -32.44 -42.85 -55.04
CA LYS A 515 -32.34 -44.29 -55.25
C LYS A 515 -33.70 -44.97 -55.19
N GLU A 516 -34.55 -44.62 -54.21
CA GLU A 516 -35.91 -45.14 -54.07
C GLU A 516 -36.79 -44.76 -55.28
N SER A 517 -36.70 -43.52 -55.76
CA SER A 517 -37.40 -43.09 -56.98
C SER A 517 -36.96 -43.88 -58.22
N LEU A 518 -35.64 -44.07 -58.41
CA LEU A 518 -35.10 -44.85 -59.53
C LEU A 518 -35.47 -46.34 -59.43
N GLN A 519 -35.50 -46.89 -58.22
CA GLN A 519 -35.96 -48.26 -57.94
C GLN A 519 -37.44 -48.43 -58.36
N MET A 520 -38.32 -47.50 -57.95
CA MET A 520 -39.73 -47.49 -58.33
C MET A 520 -39.93 -47.36 -59.84
N ASP A 521 -39.12 -46.55 -60.53
CA ASP A 521 -39.17 -46.43 -61.99
C ASP A 521 -38.70 -47.70 -62.71
N ILE A 522 -37.67 -48.38 -62.20
CA ILE A 522 -37.24 -49.69 -62.70
C ILE A 522 -38.35 -50.73 -62.52
N GLU A 523 -39.01 -50.77 -61.36
CA GLU A 523 -40.14 -51.67 -61.10
C GLU A 523 -41.32 -51.37 -62.03
N ARG A 524 -41.69 -50.10 -62.20
CA ARG A 524 -42.74 -49.64 -63.14
C ARG A 524 -42.43 -50.03 -64.59
N LEU A 525 -41.19 -49.85 -65.04
CA LEU A 525 -40.75 -50.24 -66.38
C LEU A 525 -40.77 -51.77 -66.55
N ASN A 526 -40.33 -52.54 -65.54
CA ASN A 526 -40.39 -54.00 -65.56
C ASN A 526 -41.84 -54.50 -65.66
N SER A 527 -42.78 -53.93 -64.89
CA SER A 527 -44.21 -54.25 -65.03
C SER A 527 -44.76 -53.90 -66.42
N SER A 528 -44.32 -52.79 -67.01
CA SER A 528 -44.72 -52.43 -68.39
C SER A 528 -44.15 -53.41 -69.43
N ILE A 529 -42.89 -53.86 -69.27
CA ILE A 529 -42.27 -54.89 -70.11
C ILE A 529 -43.02 -56.22 -69.98
N GLN A 530 -43.42 -56.62 -68.76
CA GLN A 530 -44.24 -57.81 -68.54
C GLN A 530 -45.59 -57.71 -69.27
N LEU A 531 -46.31 -56.60 -69.12
CA LEU A 531 -47.59 -56.37 -69.82
C LEU A 531 -47.46 -56.43 -71.35
N LEU A 532 -46.40 -55.83 -71.91
CA LEU A 532 -46.10 -55.89 -73.35
C LEU A 532 -45.68 -57.31 -73.80
N THR A 533 -45.00 -58.06 -72.95
CA THR A 533 -44.63 -59.46 -73.21
C THR A 533 -45.87 -60.34 -73.23
N ASP A 534 -46.77 -60.20 -72.26
CA ASP A 534 -48.06 -60.91 -72.21
C ASP A 534 -48.96 -60.58 -73.41
N ASP A 535 -49.02 -59.31 -73.83
CA ASP A 535 -49.75 -58.89 -75.01
C ASP A 535 -49.15 -59.47 -76.31
N ASN A 536 -47.82 -59.49 -76.43
CA ASN A 536 -47.14 -60.18 -77.54
C ASN A 536 -47.44 -61.69 -77.53
N VAL A 537 -47.43 -62.37 -76.38
CA VAL A 537 -47.79 -63.80 -76.27
C VAL A 537 -49.26 -64.05 -76.66
N ARG A 538 -50.18 -63.13 -76.32
CA ARG A 538 -51.59 -63.19 -76.77
C ARG A 538 -51.69 -63.01 -78.29
N LYS A 539 -50.98 -62.04 -78.86
CA LYS A 539 -50.93 -61.80 -80.31
C LYS A 539 -50.31 -62.98 -81.07
N ASP A 540 -49.23 -63.56 -80.57
CA ASP A 540 -48.61 -64.78 -81.13
C ASP A 540 -49.58 -65.98 -81.11
N ARG A 541 -50.36 -66.12 -80.05
CA ARG A 541 -51.40 -67.17 -79.97
C ARG A 541 -52.51 -66.92 -80.99
N TYR A 542 -52.99 -65.69 -81.11
CA TYR A 542 -53.98 -65.29 -82.11
C TYR A 542 -53.46 -65.51 -83.55
N LEU A 543 -52.20 -65.15 -83.83
CA LEU A 543 -51.56 -65.39 -85.13
C LEU A 543 -51.44 -66.89 -85.43
N LYS A 544 -51.12 -67.74 -84.45
CA LYS A 544 -51.11 -69.20 -84.60
C LYS A 544 -52.50 -69.79 -84.84
N GLU A 545 -53.54 -69.22 -84.24
CA GLU A 545 -54.94 -69.61 -84.48
C GLU A 545 -55.44 -69.16 -85.87
N LYS A 546 -54.95 -68.02 -86.37
CA LYS A 546 -55.27 -67.51 -87.73
C LYS A 546 -54.43 -68.11 -88.85
N ALA A 547 -53.24 -68.64 -88.56
CA ALA A 547 -52.37 -69.32 -89.52
C ALA A 547 -53.08 -70.41 -90.36
N PRO A 548 -53.89 -71.34 -89.81
CA PRO A 548 -54.61 -72.31 -90.64
C PRO A 548 -55.65 -71.66 -91.56
N GLN A 549 -56.37 -70.62 -91.13
CA GLN A 549 -57.31 -69.90 -92.01
C GLN A 549 -56.59 -69.23 -93.20
N VAL A 550 -55.34 -68.78 -92.99
CA VAL A 550 -54.48 -68.26 -94.07
C VAL A 550 -53.92 -69.39 -94.95
N ALA A 551 -53.70 -70.59 -94.40
CA ALA A 551 -53.29 -71.76 -95.18
C ALA A 551 -54.40 -72.26 -96.11
N ASP A 552 -55.65 -72.31 -95.64
CA ASP A 552 -56.82 -72.69 -96.46
C ASP A 552 -57.03 -71.68 -97.61
N LEU A 553 -56.95 -70.38 -97.30
CA LEU A 553 -56.95 -69.30 -98.32
C LEU A 553 -55.73 -69.38 -99.26
N SER A 554 -54.60 -69.95 -98.82
CA SER A 554 -53.44 -70.18 -99.68
C SER A 554 -53.66 -71.34 -100.65
N VAL A 555 -54.49 -72.34 -100.30
CA VAL A 555 -54.87 -73.42 -101.22
C VAL A 555 -55.83 -72.89 -102.29
N GLU A 556 -56.85 -72.10 -101.92
CA GLU A 556 -57.69 -71.39 -102.90
C GLU A 556 -56.87 -70.45 -103.78
N PHE A 557 -55.88 -69.77 -103.20
CA PHE A 557 -54.95 -68.94 -103.95
C PHE A 557 -54.10 -69.77 -104.91
N ASP A 558 -53.58 -70.94 -104.53
CA ASP A 558 -52.78 -71.80 -105.40
C ASP A 558 -53.57 -72.41 -106.56
N GLU A 559 -54.87 -72.67 -106.39
CA GLU A 559 -55.75 -73.08 -107.49
C GLU A 559 -56.00 -71.93 -108.47
N ARG A 560 -56.37 -70.74 -107.99
CA ARG A 560 -56.38 -69.52 -108.81
C ARG A 560 -55.01 -69.21 -109.43
N SER A 561 -53.92 -69.56 -108.74
CA SER A 561 -52.55 -69.35 -109.20
C SER A 561 -52.22 -70.28 -110.35
N LYS A 562 -52.79 -71.49 -110.44
CA LYS A 562 -52.64 -72.38 -111.63
C LYS A 562 -53.33 -71.80 -112.86
N GLU A 563 -54.56 -71.30 -112.72
CA GLU A 563 -55.28 -70.62 -113.81
C GLU A 563 -54.56 -69.33 -114.23
N TYR A 564 -54.13 -68.53 -113.24
CA TYR A 564 -53.30 -67.35 -113.46
C TYR A 564 -51.93 -67.72 -114.05
N ASN A 565 -51.32 -68.88 -113.72
CA ASN A 565 -50.00 -69.28 -114.23
C ASN A 565 -50.00 -69.49 -115.76
N LEU A 566 -51.11 -69.94 -116.36
CA LEU A 566 -51.23 -70.04 -117.82
C LEU A 566 -51.22 -68.64 -118.46
N LEU A 567 -52.07 -67.73 -118.00
CA LEU A 567 -52.15 -66.34 -118.47
C LEU A 567 -50.86 -65.54 -118.15
N LYS A 568 -50.24 -65.86 -117.01
CA LYS A 568 -48.97 -65.32 -116.52
C LYS A 568 -47.81 -65.81 -117.35
N ASN A 569 -47.82 -66.99 -117.98
CA ASN A 569 -46.68 -67.42 -118.81
C ASN A 569 -46.53 -66.53 -120.05
N GLU A 570 -47.63 -66.10 -120.67
CA GLU A 570 -47.62 -65.10 -121.76
C GLU A 570 -47.21 -63.72 -121.23
N VAL A 571 -47.76 -63.29 -120.10
CA VAL A 571 -47.38 -62.01 -119.45
C VAL A 571 -45.94 -62.02 -118.95
N VAL A 572 -45.37 -63.16 -118.54
CA VAL A 572 -43.99 -63.31 -118.01
C VAL A 572 -42.94 -63.15 -119.10
N ALA A 573 -43.23 -63.44 -120.37
CA ALA A 573 -42.35 -63.09 -121.47
C ALA A 573 -42.14 -61.56 -121.58
N VAL A 574 -43.18 -60.77 -121.32
CA VAL A 574 -43.15 -59.29 -121.28
C VAL A 574 -42.59 -58.80 -119.93
N ARG A 575 -43.06 -59.39 -118.83
CA ARG A 575 -42.79 -58.96 -117.45
C ARG A 575 -41.42 -59.38 -116.94
N ASN A 576 -40.73 -60.37 -117.52
CA ASN A 576 -39.33 -60.67 -117.18
C ASN A 576 -38.37 -59.57 -117.67
N ARG A 577 -38.69 -58.88 -118.78
CA ARG A 577 -37.94 -57.68 -119.19
C ARG A 577 -38.20 -56.52 -118.21
N GLU A 578 -39.45 -56.28 -117.85
CA GLU A 578 -39.84 -55.26 -116.86
C GLU A 578 -39.21 -55.53 -115.49
N LYS A 579 -39.28 -56.78 -115.00
CA LYS A 579 -38.78 -57.20 -113.69
C LYS A 579 -37.26 -57.14 -113.58
N SER A 580 -36.52 -57.41 -114.67
CA SER A 580 -35.05 -57.21 -114.67
C SER A 580 -34.68 -55.74 -114.41
N VAL A 581 -35.41 -54.80 -115.02
CA VAL A 581 -35.23 -53.34 -114.81
C VAL A 581 -35.72 -52.93 -113.41
N ASN A 582 -36.89 -53.40 -112.98
CA ASN A 582 -37.43 -53.11 -111.65
C ASN A 582 -36.57 -53.70 -110.51
N ASP A 583 -35.99 -54.89 -110.66
CA ASP A 583 -35.10 -55.49 -109.65
C ASP A 583 -33.78 -54.72 -109.52
N GLN A 584 -33.35 -53.98 -110.56
CA GLN A 584 -32.23 -53.03 -110.45
C GLN A 584 -32.68 -51.74 -109.74
N ILE A 585 -33.82 -51.16 -110.12
CA ILE A 585 -34.40 -49.97 -109.46
C ILE A 585 -34.68 -50.24 -107.97
N THR A 586 -35.19 -51.42 -107.61
CA THR A 586 -35.52 -51.77 -106.22
C THR A 586 -34.25 -51.98 -105.38
N ARG A 587 -33.17 -52.54 -105.97
CA ARG A 587 -31.87 -52.62 -105.29
C ARG A 587 -31.25 -51.25 -105.04
N VAL A 588 -31.33 -50.34 -106.00
CA VAL A 588 -30.91 -48.94 -105.83
C VAL A 588 -31.76 -48.22 -104.77
N LYS A 589 -33.10 -48.37 -104.79
CA LYS A 589 -33.99 -47.83 -103.76
C LYS A 589 -33.70 -48.38 -102.36
N MET A 590 -33.46 -49.69 -102.21
CA MET A 590 -33.10 -50.27 -100.91
C MET A 590 -31.70 -49.83 -100.41
N GLN A 591 -30.77 -49.50 -101.32
CA GLN A 591 -29.50 -48.88 -100.94
C GLN A 591 -29.67 -47.42 -100.53
N ILE A 592 -30.53 -46.66 -101.23
CA ILE A 592 -30.92 -45.30 -100.84
C ILE A 592 -31.60 -45.33 -99.46
N ASP A 593 -32.64 -46.14 -99.24
CA ASP A 593 -33.35 -46.22 -97.95
C ASP A 593 -32.47 -46.66 -96.77
N LYS A 594 -31.47 -47.52 -97.02
CA LYS A 594 -30.45 -47.91 -96.03
C LYS A 594 -29.52 -46.77 -95.65
N LEU A 595 -29.33 -45.76 -96.50
CA LEU A 595 -28.53 -44.57 -96.23
C LEU A 595 -29.38 -43.40 -95.72
N VAL A 596 -30.62 -43.27 -96.20
CA VAL A 596 -31.58 -42.22 -95.79
C VAL A 596 -31.92 -42.34 -94.32
N LYS A 597 -32.27 -43.53 -93.79
CA LYS A 597 -32.66 -43.66 -92.37
C LYS A 597 -31.54 -43.28 -91.37
N PRO A 598 -30.27 -43.69 -91.56
CA PRO A 598 -29.15 -43.14 -90.79
C PRO A 598 -28.94 -41.64 -90.99
N MET A 599 -29.07 -41.14 -92.23
CA MET A 599 -28.87 -39.72 -92.55
C MET A 599 -29.95 -38.81 -91.96
N GLU A 600 -31.21 -39.25 -91.93
CA GLU A 600 -32.33 -38.55 -91.28
C GLU A 600 -32.19 -38.56 -89.76
N LYS A 601 -31.76 -39.67 -89.15
CA LYS A 601 -31.43 -39.71 -87.71
C LYS A 601 -30.24 -38.80 -87.37
N LEU A 602 -29.19 -38.80 -88.20
CA LEU A 602 -28.05 -37.90 -88.04
C LEU A 602 -28.45 -36.43 -88.26
N LYS A 603 -29.38 -36.15 -89.18
CA LYS A 603 -29.92 -34.80 -89.39
C LYS A 603 -30.79 -34.36 -88.21
N SER A 604 -31.73 -35.18 -87.74
CA SER A 604 -32.56 -34.89 -86.56
C SER A 604 -31.70 -34.63 -85.33
N THR A 605 -30.72 -35.48 -85.04
CA THR A 605 -29.80 -35.27 -83.91
C THR A 605 -28.90 -34.06 -84.09
N LEU A 606 -28.44 -33.74 -85.30
CA LEU A 606 -27.70 -32.50 -85.58
C LEU A 606 -28.59 -31.25 -85.41
N GLU A 607 -29.86 -31.34 -85.79
CA GLU A 607 -30.86 -30.26 -85.72
C GLU A 607 -31.29 -30.02 -84.26
N GLU A 608 -31.57 -31.08 -83.50
CA GLU A 608 -31.75 -31.04 -82.03
C GLU A 608 -30.53 -30.45 -81.31
N LYS A 609 -29.30 -30.85 -81.66
CA LYS A 609 -28.09 -30.30 -81.05
C LYS A 609 -27.84 -28.84 -81.43
N ARG A 610 -28.17 -28.44 -82.66
CA ARG A 610 -28.14 -27.03 -83.09
C ARG A 610 -29.19 -26.19 -82.38
N GLN A 611 -30.41 -26.71 -82.24
CA GLN A 611 -31.50 -26.03 -81.54
C GLN A 611 -31.19 -25.89 -80.05
N TYR A 612 -30.67 -26.94 -79.41
CA TYR A 612 -30.18 -26.89 -78.03
C TYR A 612 -29.06 -25.86 -77.85
N GLY A 613 -28.05 -25.87 -78.73
CA GLY A 613 -26.98 -24.88 -78.70
C GLY A 613 -27.45 -23.45 -78.96
N MET A 614 -28.48 -23.26 -79.81
CA MET A 614 -29.11 -21.95 -80.02
C MET A 614 -29.91 -21.49 -78.80
N CYS A 615 -30.66 -22.39 -78.14
CA CYS A 615 -31.33 -22.07 -76.88
C CYS A 615 -30.31 -21.63 -75.81
N GLN A 616 -29.21 -22.38 -75.63
CA GLN A 616 -28.13 -21.98 -74.71
C GLN A 616 -27.52 -20.62 -75.08
N LEU A 617 -27.28 -20.35 -76.37
CA LEU A 617 -26.80 -19.05 -76.82
C LEU A 617 -27.80 -17.91 -76.58
N THR A 618 -29.11 -18.16 -76.72
CA THR A 618 -30.13 -17.15 -76.39
C THR A 618 -30.27 -16.94 -74.88
N ASP A 619 -30.16 -17.99 -74.08
CA ASP A 619 -30.21 -17.92 -72.62
C ASP A 619 -29.00 -17.11 -72.11
N HIS A 620 -27.78 -17.44 -72.54
CA HIS A 620 -26.57 -16.66 -72.21
C HIS A 620 -26.60 -15.23 -72.75
N ALA A 621 -27.24 -14.97 -73.89
CA ALA A 621 -27.44 -13.60 -74.39
C ALA A 621 -28.43 -12.79 -73.52
N ASN A 622 -29.45 -13.45 -72.96
CA ASN A 622 -30.38 -12.83 -72.01
C ASN A 622 -29.71 -12.58 -70.66
N GLU A 623 -29.01 -13.58 -70.09
CA GLU A 623 -28.20 -13.45 -68.87
C GLU A 623 -27.20 -12.28 -68.98
N ARG A 624 -26.46 -12.22 -70.10
CA ARG A 624 -25.54 -11.11 -70.38
C ARG A 624 -26.26 -9.76 -70.43
N LYS A 625 -27.41 -9.69 -71.09
CA LYS A 625 -28.20 -8.45 -71.19
C LYS A 625 -28.73 -7.99 -69.84
N ASP A 626 -29.08 -8.92 -68.95
CA ASP A 626 -29.53 -8.60 -67.61
C ASP A 626 -28.36 -8.17 -66.71
N LEU A 627 -27.20 -8.80 -66.82
CA LEU A 627 -25.95 -8.33 -66.19
C LEU A 627 -25.53 -6.94 -66.69
N GLU A 628 -25.65 -6.66 -68.00
CA GLU A 628 -25.36 -5.32 -68.56
C GLU A 628 -26.32 -4.26 -68.01
N LYS A 629 -27.61 -4.59 -67.74
CA LYS A 629 -28.53 -3.69 -67.03
C LYS A 629 -28.13 -3.50 -65.57
N GLU A 630 -27.80 -4.58 -64.86
CA GLU A 630 -27.39 -4.50 -63.45
C GLU A 630 -26.16 -3.62 -63.29
N ILE A 631 -25.12 -3.84 -64.11
CA ILE A 631 -23.91 -3.01 -64.16
C ILE A 631 -24.27 -1.54 -64.43
N TYR A 632 -25.15 -1.26 -65.40
CA TYR A 632 -25.61 0.11 -65.67
C TYR A 632 -26.34 0.73 -64.46
N THR A 633 -27.24 0.00 -63.81
CA THR A 633 -27.96 0.51 -62.62
C THR A 633 -27.01 0.76 -61.45
N ILE A 634 -26.03 -0.12 -61.23
CA ILE A 634 -25.00 0.03 -60.19
C ILE A 634 -24.13 1.26 -60.48
N ALA A 635 -23.68 1.43 -61.72
CA ALA A 635 -22.90 2.59 -62.14
C ALA A 635 -23.66 3.91 -61.91
N MET A 636 -24.96 3.95 -62.26
CA MET A 636 -25.81 5.13 -62.02
C MET A 636 -26.06 5.37 -60.52
N THR A 637 -26.17 4.34 -59.69
CA THR A 637 -26.23 4.53 -58.23
C THR A 637 -24.90 5.01 -57.65
N LEU A 638 -23.77 4.57 -58.20
CA LEU A 638 -22.43 5.02 -57.78
C LEU A 638 -22.20 6.49 -58.14
N GLU A 639 -22.61 6.92 -59.33
CA GLU A 639 -22.57 8.33 -59.76
C GLU A 639 -23.38 9.23 -58.82
N ASN A 640 -24.58 8.81 -58.41
CA ASN A 640 -25.38 9.53 -57.43
C ASN A 640 -24.72 9.60 -56.03
N VAL A 641 -24.05 8.52 -55.59
CA VAL A 641 -23.32 8.52 -54.30
C VAL A 641 -22.12 9.45 -54.37
N VAL A 642 -21.33 9.40 -55.44
CA VAL A 642 -20.19 10.31 -55.64
C VAL A 642 -20.65 11.77 -55.63
N HIS A 643 -21.78 12.09 -56.27
CA HIS A 643 -22.30 13.45 -56.30
C HIS A 643 -22.80 13.94 -54.93
N GLU A 644 -23.44 13.08 -54.13
CA GLU A 644 -23.80 13.44 -52.74
C GLU A 644 -22.55 13.52 -51.84
N ASP A 645 -21.52 12.68 -52.03
CA ASP A 645 -20.24 12.77 -51.30
C ASP A 645 -19.48 14.08 -51.63
N GLU A 646 -19.45 14.51 -52.90
CA GLU A 646 -18.93 15.82 -53.32
C GLU A 646 -19.68 16.95 -52.62
N LYS A 647 -21.02 16.89 -52.62
CA LYS A 647 -21.88 17.88 -51.94
C LYS A 647 -21.69 17.89 -50.42
N PHE A 648 -21.53 16.72 -49.78
CA PHE A 648 -21.19 16.65 -48.36
C PHE A 648 -19.80 17.24 -48.06
N ALA A 649 -18.83 17.09 -48.97
CA ALA A 649 -17.52 17.73 -48.83
C ALA A 649 -17.62 19.27 -48.94
N GLU A 650 -18.43 19.79 -49.87
CA GLU A 650 -18.73 21.23 -49.97
C GLU A 650 -19.42 21.76 -48.70
N GLU A 651 -20.46 21.08 -48.22
CA GLU A 651 -21.18 21.45 -46.97
C GLU A 651 -20.24 21.40 -45.75
N CYS A 652 -19.36 20.40 -45.64
CA CYS A 652 -18.33 20.33 -44.59
C CYS A 652 -17.36 21.52 -44.67
N SER A 653 -16.87 21.87 -45.88
CA SER A 653 -15.95 23.00 -46.07
C SER A 653 -16.59 24.34 -45.72
N MET A 654 -17.88 24.53 -46.01
CA MET A 654 -18.65 25.69 -45.55
C MET A 654 -18.72 25.75 -44.01
N ILE A 655 -19.02 24.63 -43.34
CA ILE A 655 -19.08 24.56 -41.88
C ILE A 655 -17.71 24.83 -41.24
N GLU A 656 -16.61 24.35 -41.82
CA GLU A 656 -15.25 24.67 -41.37
C GLU A 656 -14.94 26.18 -41.46
N SER A 657 -15.32 26.82 -42.57
CA SER A 657 -15.21 28.27 -42.74
C SER A 657 -16.04 29.04 -41.71
N ASP A 658 -17.28 28.63 -41.45
CA ASP A 658 -18.14 29.23 -40.42
C ASP A 658 -17.56 29.06 -39.01
N ILE A 659 -16.99 27.89 -38.70
CA ILE A 659 -16.28 27.63 -37.45
C ILE A 659 -15.08 28.57 -37.29
N ASP A 660 -14.30 28.81 -38.34
CA ASP A 660 -13.15 29.72 -38.29
C ASP A 660 -13.55 31.19 -38.19
N MET A 661 -14.64 31.60 -38.84
CA MET A 661 -15.27 32.91 -38.63
C MET A 661 -15.74 33.08 -37.18
N LEU A 662 -16.41 32.08 -36.59
CA LEU A 662 -16.83 32.10 -35.19
C LEU A 662 -15.64 32.13 -34.21
N LYS A 663 -14.52 31.46 -34.52
CA LYS A 663 -13.27 31.58 -33.74
C LYS A 663 -12.70 33.00 -33.83
N LEU A 664 -12.75 33.64 -34.99
CA LEU A 664 -12.28 35.02 -35.19
C LEU A 664 -13.14 36.00 -34.40
N ASP A 665 -14.48 35.88 -34.49
CA ASP A 665 -15.42 36.68 -33.70
C ASP A 665 -15.26 36.45 -32.20
N THR A 666 -14.98 35.23 -31.77
CA THR A 666 -14.70 34.93 -30.35
C THR A 666 -13.44 35.66 -29.88
N LYS A 667 -12.35 35.68 -30.68
CA LYS A 667 -11.13 36.45 -30.38
C LYS A 667 -11.38 37.97 -30.39
N SER A 668 -12.17 38.47 -31.31
CA SER A 668 -12.60 39.87 -31.35
C SER A 668 -13.40 40.25 -30.10
N ASN A 669 -14.35 39.41 -29.69
CA ASN A 669 -15.18 39.61 -28.51
C ASN A 669 -14.39 39.52 -27.20
N THR A 670 -13.44 38.60 -27.04
CA THR A 670 -12.57 38.58 -25.84
C THR A 670 -11.67 39.82 -25.80
N THR A 671 -11.14 40.27 -26.93
CA THR A 671 -10.34 41.51 -27.02
C THR A 671 -11.19 42.72 -26.62
N ARG A 672 -12.41 42.82 -27.14
CA ARG A 672 -13.40 43.85 -26.74
C ARG A 672 -13.77 43.75 -25.27
N GLN A 673 -13.88 42.55 -24.71
CA GLN A 673 -14.16 42.34 -23.29
C GLN A 673 -13.01 42.84 -22.41
N TYR A 674 -11.74 42.63 -22.79
CA TYR A 674 -10.59 43.21 -22.09
C TYR A 674 -10.61 44.74 -22.12
N VAL A 675 -10.91 45.35 -23.27
CA VAL A 675 -11.05 46.81 -23.38
C VAL A 675 -12.17 47.33 -22.48
N LEU A 676 -13.34 46.67 -22.47
CA LEU A 676 -14.47 47.04 -21.60
C LEU A 676 -14.14 46.86 -20.11
N TYR A 677 -13.32 45.88 -19.71
CA TYR A 677 -12.86 45.76 -18.32
C TYR A 677 -11.89 46.87 -17.92
N ASP A 678 -10.99 47.29 -18.81
CA ASP A 678 -10.08 48.42 -18.58
C ASP A 678 -10.85 49.75 -18.50
N GLU A 679 -11.84 49.97 -19.38
CA GLU A 679 -12.77 51.10 -19.30
C GLU A 679 -13.60 51.08 -18.00
N LEU A 680 -14.11 49.92 -17.59
CA LEU A 680 -14.86 49.76 -16.34
C LEU A 680 -13.97 50.07 -15.12
N ALA A 681 -12.71 49.63 -15.10
CA ALA A 681 -11.77 49.94 -14.04
C ALA A 681 -11.44 51.45 -13.97
N LYS A 682 -11.29 52.11 -15.12
CA LYS A 682 -11.12 53.58 -15.20
C LYS A 682 -12.36 54.32 -14.68
N LEU A 683 -13.56 53.88 -15.09
CA LEU A 683 -14.82 54.45 -14.62
C LEU A 683 -15.02 54.22 -13.13
N GLN A 684 -14.73 53.03 -12.59
CA GLN A 684 -14.79 52.77 -11.14
C GLN A 684 -13.86 53.69 -10.35
N LYS A 685 -12.66 53.99 -10.87
CA LYS A 685 -11.72 54.91 -10.25
C LYS A 685 -12.20 56.37 -10.29
N LEU A 686 -12.81 56.80 -11.40
CA LEU A 686 -13.45 58.12 -11.51
C LEU A 686 -14.65 58.24 -10.57
N PHE A 687 -15.56 57.26 -10.59
CA PHE A 687 -16.72 57.21 -9.71
C PHE A 687 -16.32 57.17 -8.23
N ALA A 688 -15.26 56.46 -7.84
CA ALA A 688 -14.78 56.49 -6.45
C ALA A 688 -14.39 57.91 -6.00
N GLY A 689 -13.68 58.66 -6.86
CA GLY A 689 -13.32 60.05 -6.58
C GLY A 689 -14.53 61.01 -6.53
N GLU A 690 -15.44 60.93 -7.51
CA GLU A 690 -16.67 61.74 -7.49
C GLU A 690 -17.61 61.34 -6.35
N TRP A 691 -17.62 60.07 -5.94
CA TRP A 691 -18.41 59.58 -4.81
C TRP A 691 -17.89 60.10 -3.46
N GLU A 692 -16.57 60.22 -3.28
CA GLU A 692 -16.01 60.91 -2.12
C GLU A 692 -16.41 62.39 -2.08
N VAL A 693 -16.43 63.07 -3.23
CA VAL A 693 -16.91 64.47 -3.34
C VAL A 693 -18.41 64.55 -3.01
N CYS A 694 -19.24 63.65 -3.54
CA CYS A 694 -20.67 63.58 -3.24
C CYS A 694 -20.95 63.29 -1.76
N ILE A 695 -20.22 62.38 -1.12
CA ILE A 695 -20.30 62.15 0.34
C ILE A 695 -19.87 63.41 1.11
N GLY A 696 -18.83 64.11 0.64
CA GLY A 696 -18.41 65.39 1.21
C GLY A 696 -19.51 66.45 1.12
N MET A 697 -20.20 66.52 -0.02
CA MET A 697 -21.33 67.43 -0.25
C MET A 697 -22.57 67.04 0.57
N GLU A 698 -22.93 65.75 0.66
CA GLU A 698 -24.02 65.28 1.52
C GLU A 698 -23.73 65.60 2.99
N LYS A 699 -22.48 65.45 3.43
CA LYS A 699 -22.08 65.79 4.80
C LYS A 699 -22.16 67.30 5.06
N ALA A 700 -21.67 68.13 4.13
CA ALA A 700 -21.80 69.58 4.21
C ALA A 700 -23.27 70.04 4.18
N SER A 701 -24.10 69.42 3.34
CA SER A 701 -25.54 69.66 3.29
C SER A 701 -26.23 69.22 4.58
N ALA A 702 -25.86 68.07 5.16
CA ALA A 702 -26.41 67.59 6.43
C ALA A 702 -26.02 68.49 7.61
N ASP A 703 -24.79 69.04 7.62
CA ASP A 703 -24.37 70.02 8.61
C ASP A 703 -25.12 71.37 8.43
N GLN A 704 -25.32 71.82 7.18
CA GLN A 704 -26.15 73.00 6.86
C GLN A 704 -27.62 72.79 7.22
N ASP A 705 -28.21 71.63 6.90
CA ASP A 705 -29.58 71.27 7.27
C ASP A 705 -29.75 71.20 8.79
N ARG A 706 -28.71 70.78 9.52
CA ARG A 706 -28.70 70.79 10.99
C ARG A 706 -28.71 72.21 11.56
N GLU A 707 -28.00 73.15 10.93
CA GLU A 707 -28.02 74.57 11.26
C GLU A 707 -29.38 75.21 10.90
N VAL A 708 -29.94 74.90 9.73
CA VAL A 708 -31.30 75.31 9.33
C VAL A 708 -32.35 74.76 10.27
N LEU A 709 -32.25 73.49 10.70
CA LEU A 709 -33.15 72.88 11.68
C LEU A 709 -33.03 73.52 13.07
N ALA A 710 -31.83 73.97 13.48
CA ALA A 710 -31.65 74.76 14.69
C ALA A 710 -32.34 76.15 14.56
N GLY A 711 -32.23 76.79 13.40
CA GLY A 711 -32.96 78.02 13.07
C GLY A 711 -34.48 77.84 13.04
N ILE A 712 -34.97 76.73 12.48
CA ILE A 712 -36.40 76.36 12.47
C ILE A 712 -36.89 76.08 13.89
N ALA A 713 -36.10 75.40 14.73
CA ALA A 713 -36.45 75.19 16.14
C ALA A 713 -36.58 76.53 16.89
N HIS A 714 -35.67 77.48 16.66
CA HIS A 714 -35.75 78.82 17.22
C HIS A 714 -37.00 79.59 16.72
N LEU A 715 -37.32 79.51 15.42
CA LEU A 715 -38.54 80.08 14.85
C LEU A 715 -39.81 79.42 15.35
N GLN A 716 -39.81 78.10 15.61
CA GLN A 716 -40.93 77.39 16.21
C GLN A 716 -41.19 77.85 17.65
N GLU A 717 -40.14 78.14 18.42
CA GLU A 717 -40.26 78.69 19.77
C GLU A 717 -40.90 80.10 19.72
N GLN A 718 -40.39 81.00 18.87
CA GLN A 718 -41.00 82.30 18.63
C GLN A 718 -42.45 82.20 18.10
N THR A 719 -42.76 81.16 17.32
CA THR A 719 -44.11 80.92 16.79
C THR A 719 -45.04 80.36 17.86
N ARG A 720 -44.56 79.57 18.83
CA ARG A 720 -45.33 79.16 20.02
C ARG A 720 -45.67 80.36 20.90
N ASP A 721 -44.74 81.27 21.10
CA ASP A 721 -44.98 82.49 21.87
C ASP A 721 -45.99 83.41 21.15
N ARG A 722 -45.85 83.59 19.83
CA ARG A 722 -46.87 84.27 19.01
C ARG A 722 -48.22 83.57 19.04
N ALA A 723 -48.26 82.23 19.03
CA ALA A 723 -49.50 81.46 19.13
C ALA A 723 -50.17 81.59 20.51
N ARG A 724 -49.39 81.74 21.60
CA ARG A 724 -49.93 82.11 22.92
C ARG A 724 -50.64 83.46 22.88
N VAL A 725 -50.01 84.47 22.28
CA VAL A 725 -50.61 85.81 22.12
C VAL A 725 -51.85 85.78 21.22
N LEU A 726 -51.78 85.09 20.08
CA LEU A 726 -52.91 84.95 19.15
C LEU A 726 -54.08 84.16 19.74
N ASN A 727 -53.84 83.14 20.57
CA ASN A 727 -54.93 82.44 21.28
C ASN A 727 -55.65 83.35 22.29
N GLY A 728 -54.94 84.29 22.92
CA GLY A 728 -55.55 85.32 23.77
C GLY A 728 -56.41 86.33 22.98
N ILE A 729 -56.06 86.59 21.72
CA ILE A 729 -56.89 87.41 20.81
C ILE A 729 -58.09 86.61 20.30
N ALA A 730 -57.89 85.33 19.95
CA ALA A 730 -58.93 84.44 19.45
C ALA A 730 -60.03 84.14 20.49
N SER A 731 -59.70 84.05 21.79
CA SER A 731 -60.71 83.93 22.84
C SER A 731 -61.60 85.17 22.95
N ASN A 732 -61.05 86.36 22.73
CA ASN A 732 -61.81 87.60 22.79
C ASN A 732 -62.75 87.74 21.57
N LEU A 733 -62.26 87.41 20.36
CA LEU A 733 -63.06 87.41 19.13
C LEU A 733 -64.20 86.37 19.15
N LYS A 734 -64.00 85.22 19.83
CA LYS A 734 -65.07 84.23 19.99
C LYS A 734 -66.26 84.79 20.80
N ASN A 735 -65.99 85.53 21.87
CA ASN A 735 -67.02 86.11 22.72
C ASN A 735 -67.85 87.19 21.99
N GLU A 736 -67.27 87.92 21.03
CA GLU A 736 -68.01 88.87 20.19
C GLU A 736 -68.88 88.18 19.12
N LEU A 737 -68.43 87.05 18.56
CA LEU A 737 -69.19 86.30 17.55
C LEU A 737 -70.42 85.58 18.12
N GLU A 738 -70.38 85.11 19.37
CA GLU A 738 -71.56 84.56 20.06
C GLU A 738 -72.66 85.64 20.25
N SER A 739 -72.29 86.93 20.38
CA SER A 739 -73.23 88.06 20.40
C SER A 739 -73.90 88.33 19.05
N LEU A 740 -73.15 88.29 17.93
CA LEU A 740 -73.73 88.47 16.59
C LEU A 740 -74.67 87.33 16.19
N THR A 741 -74.43 86.11 16.67
CA THR A 741 -75.20 84.92 16.26
C THR A 741 -76.67 85.03 16.69
N GLY A 742 -76.96 85.64 17.84
CA GLY A 742 -78.34 85.88 18.31
C GLY A 742 -79.14 86.89 17.48
N PHE A 743 -78.50 87.70 16.63
CA PHE A 743 -79.19 88.67 15.77
C PHE A 743 -79.70 88.04 14.45
N VAL A 744 -78.98 87.06 13.90
CA VAL A 744 -79.22 86.50 12.56
C VAL A 744 -80.42 85.54 12.53
N GLU A 745 -80.72 84.85 13.63
CA GLU A 745 -81.86 83.92 13.69
C GLU A 745 -83.22 84.64 13.53
N ASN A 746 -83.33 85.91 13.94
CA ASN A 746 -84.59 86.66 13.89
C ASN A 746 -85.04 87.07 12.46
N VAL A 747 -84.12 87.14 11.50
CA VAL A 747 -84.40 87.64 10.14
C VAL A 747 -84.77 86.50 9.17
N SER A 748 -84.49 85.25 9.53
CA SER A 748 -84.56 84.09 8.62
C SER A 748 -85.97 83.52 8.37
N SER A 749 -87.03 84.16 8.87
CA SER A 749 -88.39 83.59 8.96
C SER A 749 -89.30 83.78 7.75
N ARG A 750 -88.83 84.30 6.60
CA ARG A 750 -89.70 84.62 5.43
C ARG A 750 -89.10 84.36 4.03
N ARG A 751 -89.07 83.09 3.56
CA ARG A 751 -89.57 82.63 2.23
C ARG A 751 -89.33 81.11 1.97
N PRO A 752 -90.10 80.44 1.06
CA PRO A 752 -90.26 78.98 1.04
C PRO A 752 -89.39 78.19 0.02
N LYS A 753 -89.59 76.86 0.01
CA LYS A 753 -88.78 75.81 -0.62
C LYS A 753 -89.31 75.34 -1.98
N GLU A 754 -88.40 75.01 -2.92
CA GLU A 754 -88.54 73.94 -3.94
C GLU A 754 -87.13 73.38 -4.27
N THR A 755 -86.77 72.12 -3.94
CA THR A 755 -86.96 70.83 -4.65
C THR A 755 -86.14 70.55 -5.92
N ARG A 756 -85.01 69.84 -5.75
CA ARG A 756 -84.67 68.61 -6.51
C ARG A 756 -83.61 67.79 -5.75
N GLN A 757 -84.03 66.72 -5.08
CA GLN A 757 -83.93 65.31 -5.51
C GLN A 757 -82.54 64.67 -5.31
N GLY A 758 -82.41 63.88 -4.25
CA GLY A 758 -81.37 62.86 -4.09
C GLY A 758 -81.97 61.50 -3.74
N LYS A 759 -81.29 60.41 -4.17
CA LYS A 759 -81.41 59.00 -3.74
C LYS A 759 -80.03 58.38 -4.05
N ARG A 760 -79.15 57.95 -3.13
CA ARG A 760 -79.24 56.99 -2.01
C ARG A 760 -79.67 55.57 -2.41
N LYS A 761 -78.68 54.66 -2.48
CA LYS A 761 -78.69 53.23 -2.03
C LYS A 761 -77.30 52.63 -2.35
N SER A 762 -76.47 52.23 -1.37
CA SER A 762 -76.48 50.97 -0.57
C SER A 762 -75.65 49.86 -1.24
N VAL A 763 -74.80 49.02 -0.62
CA VAL A 763 -74.16 48.81 0.70
C VAL A 763 -73.46 47.42 0.59
N ALA A 764 -72.52 47.09 1.48
CA ALA A 764 -71.72 45.84 1.57
C ALA A 764 -70.58 45.73 0.52
N GLY A 765 -69.36 45.28 0.84
CA GLY A 765 -68.81 44.62 2.05
C GLY A 765 -68.16 43.29 1.61
N VAL A 766 -66.93 42.90 1.99
CA VAL A 766 -66.48 42.53 3.35
C VAL A 766 -64.98 42.11 3.31
N ARG A 767 -64.16 42.52 4.31
CA ARG A 767 -62.86 41.93 4.79
C ARG A 767 -61.63 41.86 3.83
N SER A 768 -60.36 41.81 4.28
CA SER A 768 -59.69 42.23 5.53
C SER A 768 -58.16 41.99 5.48
N GLY A 769 -57.33 42.96 5.93
CA GLY A 769 -55.92 42.77 6.32
C GLY A 769 -54.91 42.42 5.21
N ASP A 770 -53.59 42.47 5.43
CA ASP A 770 -52.83 43.13 6.49
C ASP A 770 -51.34 43.30 6.10
N LEU A 771 -50.65 44.29 6.69
CA LEU A 771 -49.20 44.40 6.97
C LEU A 771 -48.07 43.97 5.98
N ARG A 772 -47.08 44.89 5.87
CA ARG A 772 -45.59 44.71 5.90
C ARG A 772 -44.75 44.36 4.65
N LYS A 773 -43.91 45.35 4.31
CA LYS A 773 -42.42 45.34 4.21
C LYS A 773 -41.66 44.82 2.96
N GLN A 774 -40.68 45.68 2.61
CA GLN A 774 -39.28 45.42 2.21
C GLN A 774 -38.89 45.18 0.73
N ASN A 775 -38.03 46.11 0.27
CA ASN A 775 -36.76 45.93 -0.46
C ASN A 775 -36.44 44.53 -1.05
N LYS A 776 -36.15 44.48 -2.35
CA LYS A 776 -34.76 44.41 -2.87
C LYS A 776 -34.70 44.65 -4.38
N ALA A 777 -33.49 44.73 -4.92
CA ALA A 777 -33.20 45.12 -6.30
C ALA A 777 -32.57 43.97 -7.13
N ILE A 778 -32.30 44.30 -8.40
CA ILE A 778 -31.37 43.69 -9.37
C ILE A 778 -31.77 42.37 -10.09
N SER A 779 -31.79 42.47 -11.43
CA SER A 779 -31.07 41.61 -12.39
C SER A 779 -31.79 40.64 -13.34
N SER A 780 -31.08 40.39 -14.45
CA SER A 780 -31.08 39.26 -15.40
C SER A 780 -32.32 38.96 -16.27
N ALA A 781 -32.24 39.44 -17.51
CA ALA A 781 -32.17 38.64 -18.74
C ALA A 781 -32.95 37.31 -18.87
N VAL A 782 -33.84 37.24 -19.88
CA VAL A 782 -34.02 36.07 -20.74
C VAL A 782 -34.21 36.55 -22.19
N ILE A 783 -33.40 36.06 -23.11
CA ILE A 783 -33.57 36.23 -24.56
C ILE A 783 -34.36 35.03 -25.11
N ARG A 784 -35.36 35.29 -25.95
CA ARG A 784 -36.00 34.29 -26.83
C ARG A 784 -36.24 34.90 -28.22
N PRO A 785 -35.80 34.26 -29.32
CA PRO A 785 -36.18 34.62 -30.67
C PRO A 785 -37.38 33.79 -31.18
N PRO A 786 -38.09 34.26 -32.22
CA PRO A 786 -38.89 33.41 -33.09
C PRO A 786 -38.52 33.54 -34.59
N GLU A 787 -38.38 32.39 -35.27
CA GLU A 787 -38.62 32.13 -36.72
C GLU A 787 -37.76 32.93 -37.75
N VAL A 788 -37.58 32.55 -39.04
CA VAL A 788 -38.48 31.90 -40.02
C VAL A 788 -37.71 31.24 -41.21
N TYR A 789 -38.41 30.37 -41.98
CA TYR A 789 -38.11 29.85 -43.35
C TYR A 789 -36.98 28.80 -43.52
N VAL A 790 -36.98 27.83 -44.46
CA VAL A 790 -37.62 27.69 -45.80
C VAL A 790 -38.28 26.28 -46.02
N THR A 791 -39.12 26.16 -47.06
CA THR A 791 -39.90 25.00 -47.57
C THR A 791 -39.09 23.80 -48.13
N PRO A 792 -39.77 22.67 -48.45
CA PRO A 792 -39.99 22.41 -49.89
C PRO A 792 -41.42 21.97 -50.28
N VAL A 793 -41.79 22.24 -51.53
CA VAL A 793 -43.02 21.78 -52.20
C VAL A 793 -42.65 21.25 -53.58
N SER A 794 -43.11 20.04 -53.94
CA SER A 794 -43.62 19.73 -55.28
C SER A 794 -44.33 18.38 -55.30
N ALA A 795 -45.48 18.35 -55.97
CA ALA A 795 -46.27 17.17 -56.21
C ALA A 795 -46.65 17.11 -57.70
N SER A 796 -46.72 15.91 -58.27
CA SER A 796 -47.39 15.68 -59.56
C SER A 796 -47.98 14.28 -59.64
N GLN A 797 -49.13 14.18 -60.32
CA GLN A 797 -50.11 13.10 -60.19
C GLN A 797 -49.88 11.88 -61.11
N PRO A 798 -50.56 10.75 -60.84
CA PRO A 798 -50.51 9.55 -61.68
C PRO A 798 -51.50 9.61 -62.84
N ASN A 799 -51.30 8.75 -63.86
CA ASN A 799 -52.39 8.34 -64.73
C ASN A 799 -52.25 6.88 -65.20
N ALA A 800 -53.38 6.24 -65.52
CA ALA A 800 -53.49 4.79 -65.67
C ALA A 800 -53.51 4.31 -67.12
N GLN A 801 -53.23 3.02 -67.35
CA GLN A 801 -53.89 2.26 -68.43
C GLN A 801 -53.93 0.74 -68.19
N LYS A 802 -54.89 0.08 -68.87
CA LYS A 802 -55.32 -1.31 -68.68
C LYS A 802 -54.87 -2.20 -69.84
N GLN A 803 -54.70 -3.51 -69.60
CA GLN A 803 -55.17 -4.65 -70.42
C GLN A 803 -54.69 -5.96 -69.73
N ASN A 804 -55.57 -6.83 -69.22
CA ASN A 804 -56.37 -7.88 -69.86
C ASN A 804 -55.71 -9.28 -69.90
N TYR A 805 -56.36 -10.20 -69.17
CA TYR A 805 -56.28 -11.69 -69.07
C TYR A 805 -56.34 -12.43 -70.44
N PRO A 806 -56.16 -13.80 -70.57
CA PRO A 806 -56.51 -14.84 -69.56
C PRO A 806 -55.79 -16.22 -69.47
N LEU A 807 -56.04 -16.88 -68.31
CA LEU A 807 -56.33 -18.33 -68.04
C LEU A 807 -55.36 -19.49 -68.36
N SER A 808 -54.93 -20.21 -67.32
CA SER A 808 -55.25 -21.64 -67.01
C SER A 808 -54.52 -22.06 -65.70
N ALA A 809 -55.21 -22.34 -64.58
CA ALA A 809 -55.51 -23.69 -64.06
C ALA A 809 -54.31 -24.69 -64.16
N ARG A 810 -53.80 -25.34 -63.11
CA ARG A 810 -54.40 -25.90 -61.86
C ARG A 810 -53.26 -26.35 -60.88
N ASP A 811 -53.38 -26.76 -59.60
CA ASP A 811 -54.47 -26.91 -58.58
C ASP A 811 -53.82 -26.92 -57.13
N SER A 812 -54.65 -27.15 -56.09
CA SER A 812 -54.48 -27.63 -54.69
C SER A 812 -53.10 -28.12 -54.14
N ILE A 813 -52.76 -28.02 -52.83
CA ILE A 813 -53.47 -28.47 -51.60
C ILE A 813 -53.18 -27.60 -50.34
N ALA A 814 -54.08 -27.66 -49.35
CA ALA A 814 -54.10 -27.01 -48.02
C ALA A 814 -52.91 -27.32 -47.06
N GLY A 815 -52.69 -26.63 -45.92
CA GLY A 815 -53.38 -25.47 -45.33
C GLY A 815 -52.98 -25.23 -43.85
N GLN A 816 -53.65 -24.28 -43.16
CA GLN A 816 -53.75 -24.01 -41.69
C GLN A 816 -52.46 -24.10 -40.80
N GLY A 817 -52.21 -23.20 -39.84
CA GLY A 817 -53.02 -22.11 -39.29
C GLY A 817 -52.24 -21.30 -38.22
N ARG A 818 -52.86 -20.22 -37.74
CA ARG A 818 -52.23 -19.17 -36.89
C ARG A 818 -51.99 -19.63 -35.45
N ASN A 819 -51.02 -19.01 -34.76
CA ASN A 819 -51.38 -18.10 -33.66
C ASN A 819 -50.28 -17.13 -33.22
N ILE A 820 -50.71 -16.03 -32.60
CA ILE A 820 -49.95 -14.84 -32.21
C ILE A 820 -49.89 -14.78 -30.68
N SER A 821 -48.77 -14.36 -30.09
CA SER A 821 -48.80 -13.73 -28.76
C SER A 821 -47.58 -12.85 -28.50
N THR A 822 -47.79 -11.54 -28.43
CA THR A 822 -46.85 -10.54 -27.91
C THR A 822 -47.15 -10.23 -26.44
N LYS A 823 -46.12 -10.08 -25.60
CA LYS A 823 -46.17 -9.25 -24.39
C LYS A 823 -44.77 -8.86 -23.93
N GLY A 824 -44.57 -7.58 -23.65
CA GLY A 824 -43.35 -7.05 -23.02
C GLY A 824 -43.53 -6.79 -21.52
N GLY A 825 -42.44 -6.40 -20.85
CA GLY A 825 -42.43 -5.97 -19.45
C GLY A 825 -41.15 -5.18 -19.13
N ILE A 826 -41.29 -4.07 -18.43
CA ILE A 826 -40.22 -3.14 -18.01
C ILE A 826 -40.22 -3.07 -16.46
N HIS A 827 -39.12 -2.58 -15.87
CA HIS A 827 -38.85 -2.31 -14.44
C HIS A 827 -38.16 -3.45 -13.65
N SER A 828 -37.26 -3.21 -12.69
CA SER A 828 -36.42 -2.02 -12.39
C SER A 828 -35.37 -2.33 -11.28
N THR A 829 -34.36 -1.45 -11.15
CA THR A 829 -33.69 -1.00 -9.90
C THR A 829 -32.75 -1.92 -9.06
N THR A 830 -31.55 -1.34 -8.83
CA THR A 830 -30.70 -1.29 -7.60
C THR A 830 -29.58 -2.30 -7.28
N SER A 831 -28.41 -1.69 -6.98
CA SER A 831 -27.51 -1.95 -5.84
C SER A 831 -26.20 -2.77 -5.98
N ARG A 832 -25.13 -1.98 -6.21
CA ARG A 832 -23.80 -1.99 -5.56
C ARG A 832 -22.81 -3.18 -5.74
N PRO A 833 -21.49 -2.88 -5.75
CA PRO A 833 -20.42 -3.88 -5.74
C PRO A 833 -20.08 -4.34 -4.31
N VAL A 834 -19.49 -5.54 -4.20
CA VAL A 834 -18.86 -6.02 -2.97
C VAL A 834 -17.36 -5.72 -3.03
N VAL A 835 -16.90 -4.98 -2.02
CA VAL A 835 -15.48 -4.75 -1.67
C VAL A 835 -15.27 -5.33 -0.27
N THR A 836 -14.00 -5.58 0.11
CA THR A 836 -13.47 -5.92 1.45
C THR A 836 -13.41 -7.41 1.83
N PRO A 837 -12.53 -7.83 2.78
CA PRO A 837 -11.29 -7.17 3.25
C PRO A 837 -10.04 -8.07 3.36
N VAL A 838 -8.90 -7.39 3.47
CA VAL A 838 -7.72 -7.67 4.33
C VAL A 838 -7.77 -8.93 5.21
N GLY A 839 -6.71 -9.76 5.10
CA GLY A 839 -6.29 -10.73 6.11
C GLY A 839 -4.77 -10.65 6.32
N THR A 840 -4.35 -10.24 7.51
CA THR A 840 -2.95 -10.12 7.94
C THR A 840 -2.30 -11.47 8.25
N THR A 841 -1.09 -11.70 7.72
CA THR A 841 0.14 -12.10 8.46
C THR A 841 1.35 -11.84 7.57
#